data_AF-A0AAD7UYR9-F1
#
_entry.id   AF-A0AAD7UYR9-F1
#
_cell.length_a   1.000
_cell.length_b   1.000
_cell.length_c   1.000
_cell.angle_alpha   90.00
_cell.angle_beta   90.00
_cell.angle_gamma   90.00
#
_symmetry.space_group_name_H-M   'P 1'
#
loop_
_entity.id
_entity.type
_entity.pdbx_description
1 polymer ?
#
loop_
_entity_poly.entity_id
_entity_poly.type
_entity_poly.pdbx_seq_one_letter_code
_entity_poly.pdbx_strand_id
1 'polypeptide(L)'
;MSATIPQVLQALTALYSAPDLQAKKSANRWLDNFQKQPEAWSAADFLLESTDYNTEARLFAAQTLRTKIVYDLRDLDEPARLSLRDSLVERLKISVSGPKVITLQLCLALADLAIQIPSWTTAIQDMVNKFGGSMDMSICVIEFLRVLPEELNGNSRIPLSDSQFKEQSMSLVQKNAEEVMKILLMYMQASAGNTSILECVFQALSSWLRTGDVGTGFLSESPLIGLAFGALENPELFDVAVDLICEIMYETRDVNESRETIQAIYTLIVPLLAKLKEAKNEEDSDTVRGYCRLFVTAGEIYVPLIVQHPASLEALLDGVMECTSYSDLEIVPITFKFWYELTDTLKSPRFQSALPALVGYFDRLVDIMIMHLHYPDDSHSWTAEERDDFRDFRHEMGDTLKDCCQILGAERCLEKPFIKIKTLLDQTEPVPWQQLEAPIFSLRAMGSEVPESEEKVMPQILELLSRLPDHPKIRYAATLVISRYSFWTRLHPQFITYQLNFISAGFQNDEVAAASALALKYLCKDCSELLVDYVSDLHPFYTSIIRSLPFSDALDVTEAVAHVLAAVPIANMQDTLQHFCLPLAQDLHTIVMKDKASITREDSVRVGDLLDEIAVFLEIIHPDIPLGQPHPCVNFVNELWPVFDLCLDKFGDDMPVCEQLGKCFKNCVQSYKLHFLPLLPQLIERITSGFECSGLSVYLYVAHKIVKEYGSGGPENAAGCFGLVERMSAIMFSKASEKQFQDMPDVVDDYFRLITEMLKIIPTNLIQSPLLASIFQGGLVGLSLDEKNALGSVVAFYRQLLDIAVPVNHHRASDSSVAESAAADQNANIVTQLFRECGSTFFNILFQGLISHYNWDIIPEVASILKTLSQILPKESSEWIVFMVTNIPEETISANMKNDFLQSYVSAVQEKHWAKARRVLSDFIVAYRRKNTVQSRKE
;
A
#
# COMPACT_ATOMS: atom_id res chain seq x y z
N MET A 1 2.05 28.30 -41.92
CA MET A 1 2.51 26.90 -42.07
C MET A 1 4.00 26.78 -42.39
N SER A 2 4.61 27.55 -43.31
CA SER A 2 6.02 27.33 -43.70
C SER A 2 7.08 27.68 -42.63
N ALA A 3 6.75 28.49 -41.62
CA ALA A 3 7.72 28.93 -40.59
C ALA A 3 7.81 28.00 -39.35
N THR A 4 6.78 27.19 -39.08
CA THR A 4 6.69 26.37 -37.86
C THR A 4 7.40 25.02 -37.98
N ILE A 5 7.40 24.41 -39.17
CA ILE A 5 8.06 23.11 -39.39
C ILE A 5 9.58 23.17 -39.18
N PRO A 6 10.31 24.18 -39.69
CA PRO A 6 11.74 24.32 -39.41
C PRO A 6 12.04 24.45 -37.91
N GLN A 7 11.16 25.10 -37.14
CA GLN A 7 11.32 25.25 -35.69
C GLN A 7 11.12 23.93 -34.95
N VAL A 8 10.12 23.13 -35.34
CA VAL A 8 9.90 21.79 -34.80
C VAL A 8 11.11 20.89 -35.09
N LEU A 9 11.60 20.88 -36.33
CA LEU A 9 12.78 20.10 -36.70
C LEU A 9 14.03 20.54 -35.92
N GLN A 10 14.25 21.85 -35.76
CA GLN A 10 15.36 22.38 -34.98
C GLN A 10 15.28 21.97 -33.50
N ALA A 11 14.09 22.04 -32.89
CA ALA A 11 13.88 21.63 -31.51
C ALA A 11 14.08 20.12 -31.33
N LEU A 12 13.64 19.30 -32.29
CA LEU A 12 13.91 17.86 -32.28
C LEU A 12 15.39 17.54 -32.42
N THR A 13 16.12 18.21 -33.32
CA THR A 13 17.58 18.06 -33.42
C THR A 13 18.26 18.44 -32.12
N ALA A 14 17.83 19.52 -31.45
CA ALA A 14 18.37 19.90 -30.15
C ALA A 14 18.06 18.86 -29.06
N LEU A 15 16.87 18.25 -29.06
CA LEU A 15 16.49 17.23 -28.08
C LEU A 15 17.34 15.96 -28.19
N TYR A 16 17.56 15.45 -29.41
CA TYR A 16 18.27 14.20 -29.63
C TYR A 16 19.79 14.36 -29.73
N SER A 17 20.28 15.47 -30.29
CA SER A 17 21.69 15.62 -30.67
C SER A 17 22.48 16.64 -29.84
N ALA A 18 21.85 17.46 -28.99
CA ALA A 18 22.61 18.43 -28.18
C ALA A 18 23.44 17.72 -27.08
N PRO A 19 24.69 18.13 -26.84
CA PRO A 19 25.51 17.60 -25.74
C PRO A 19 25.11 18.18 -24.37
N ASP A 20 24.47 19.35 -24.34
CA ASP A 20 24.05 20.04 -23.12
C ASP A 20 22.67 19.59 -22.65
N LEU A 21 22.58 19.23 -21.36
CA LEU A 21 21.34 18.81 -20.71
C LEU A 21 20.31 19.96 -20.61
N GLN A 22 20.75 21.21 -20.47
CA GLN A 22 19.84 22.37 -20.40
C GLN A 22 19.19 22.68 -21.76
N ALA A 23 19.96 22.57 -22.85
CA ALA A 23 19.43 22.65 -24.21
C ALA A 23 18.37 21.57 -24.48
N LYS A 24 18.60 20.32 -24.06
CA LYS A 24 17.61 19.24 -24.18
C LYS A 24 16.32 19.53 -23.40
N LYS A 25 16.44 19.99 -22.14
CA LYS A 25 15.29 20.36 -21.30
C LYS A 25 14.49 21.51 -21.92
N SER A 26 15.17 22.51 -22.47
CA SER A 26 14.54 23.67 -23.11
C SER A 26 13.82 23.29 -24.40
N ALA A 27 14.44 22.43 -25.22
CA ALA A 27 13.82 21.87 -26.41
C ALA A 27 12.58 21.02 -26.08
N ASN A 28 12.67 20.16 -25.06
CA ASN A 28 11.52 19.36 -24.61
C ASN A 28 10.36 20.24 -24.16
N ARG A 29 10.61 21.24 -23.29
CA ARG A 29 9.57 22.19 -22.85
C ARG A 29 8.93 22.93 -24.01
N TRP A 30 9.72 23.31 -25.02
CA TRP A 30 9.18 23.97 -26.19
C TRP A 30 8.29 23.03 -27.01
N LEU A 31 8.73 21.79 -27.23
CA LEU A 31 7.95 20.77 -27.93
C LEU A 31 6.65 20.43 -27.18
N ASP A 32 6.70 20.30 -25.86
CA ASP A 32 5.52 20.08 -25.00
C ASP A 32 4.51 21.24 -25.11
N ASN A 33 5.00 22.48 -25.16
CA ASN A 33 4.14 23.66 -25.34
C ASN A 33 3.59 23.74 -26.77
N PHE A 34 4.38 23.38 -27.77
CA PHE A 34 3.95 23.29 -29.16
C PHE A 34 2.83 22.26 -29.33
N GLN A 35 2.95 21.09 -28.68
CA GLN A 35 1.91 20.06 -28.67
C GLN A 35 0.59 20.53 -28.08
N LYS A 36 0.50 21.70 -27.43
CA LYS A 36 -0.78 22.28 -26.96
C LYS A 36 -1.38 23.26 -27.95
N GLN A 37 -0.62 23.76 -28.92
CA GLN A 37 -1.08 24.78 -29.86
C GLN A 37 -2.02 24.21 -30.95
N PRO A 38 -2.98 25.00 -31.49
CA PRO A 38 -3.85 24.55 -32.59
C PRO A 38 -3.08 24.16 -33.85
N GLU A 39 -1.95 24.81 -34.15
CA GLU A 39 -1.13 24.57 -35.33
C GLU A 39 -0.52 23.17 -35.35
N ALA A 40 -0.39 22.52 -34.18
CA ALA A 40 0.18 21.19 -34.04
C ALA A 40 -0.57 20.13 -34.85
N TRP A 41 -1.89 20.26 -35.02
CA TRP A 41 -2.70 19.36 -35.86
C TRP A 41 -2.17 19.32 -37.30
N SER A 42 -2.06 20.49 -37.92
CA SER A 42 -1.63 20.62 -39.32
C SER A 42 -0.14 20.31 -39.52
N ALA A 43 0.71 20.69 -38.57
CA ALA A 43 2.15 20.46 -38.66
C ALA A 43 2.50 18.97 -38.52
N ALA A 44 1.83 18.27 -37.61
CA ALA A 44 2.05 16.84 -37.43
C ALA A 44 1.53 16.03 -38.62
N ASP A 45 0.36 16.36 -39.18
CA ASP A 45 -0.13 15.69 -40.39
C ASP A 45 0.82 15.87 -41.58
N PHE A 46 1.34 17.08 -41.79
CA PHE A 46 2.30 17.36 -42.86
C PHE A 46 3.64 16.61 -42.70
N LEU A 47 4.15 16.49 -41.47
CA LEU A 47 5.38 15.72 -41.20
C LEU A 47 5.20 14.22 -41.48
N LEU A 48 3.97 13.71 -41.40
CA LEU A 48 3.64 12.31 -41.70
C LEU A 48 3.33 12.06 -43.18
N GLU A 49 3.08 13.11 -43.97
CA GLU A 49 2.74 13.01 -45.39
C GLU A 49 3.91 12.55 -46.27
N SER A 50 5.15 12.97 -45.94
CA SER A 50 6.35 12.56 -46.67
C SER A 50 7.19 11.57 -45.87
N THR A 51 7.74 10.58 -46.58
CA THR A 51 8.74 9.64 -46.05
C THR A 51 10.15 10.22 -46.01
N ASP A 52 10.37 11.43 -46.52
CA ASP A 52 11.69 12.08 -46.61
C ASP A 52 12.20 12.60 -45.25
N TYR A 53 11.29 12.78 -44.28
CA TYR A 53 11.65 13.17 -42.92
C TYR A 53 12.20 11.98 -42.12
N ASN A 54 13.13 12.27 -41.21
CA ASN A 54 13.73 11.25 -40.34
C ASN A 54 12.70 10.62 -39.39
N THR A 55 13.04 9.44 -38.86
CA THR A 55 12.20 8.64 -37.97
C THR A 55 11.77 9.44 -36.75
N GLU A 56 12.65 10.25 -36.16
CA GLU A 56 12.37 11.05 -34.97
C GLU A 56 11.28 12.09 -35.21
N ALA A 57 11.31 12.81 -36.34
CA ALA A 57 10.29 13.80 -36.66
C ALA A 57 8.93 13.18 -36.95
N ARG A 58 8.92 12.05 -37.67
CA ARG A 58 7.68 11.31 -37.96
C ARG A 58 7.09 10.69 -36.70
N LEU A 59 7.93 10.17 -35.80
CA LEU A 59 7.49 9.64 -34.51
C LEU A 59 6.90 10.74 -33.61
N PHE A 60 7.58 11.88 -33.50
CA PHE A 60 7.07 13.04 -32.75
C PHE A 60 5.72 13.50 -33.31
N ALA A 61 5.57 13.53 -34.63
CA ALA A 61 4.31 13.89 -35.28
C ALA A 61 3.18 12.90 -34.95
N ALA A 62 3.42 11.59 -35.02
CA ALA A 62 2.43 10.58 -34.65
C ALA A 62 2.02 10.67 -33.17
N GLN A 63 2.98 10.85 -32.27
CA GLN A 63 2.73 11.06 -30.83
C GLN A 63 1.97 12.35 -30.56
N THR A 64 2.27 13.41 -31.31
CA THR A 64 1.56 14.70 -31.21
C THR A 64 0.10 14.56 -31.62
N LEU A 65 -0.19 13.88 -32.74
CA LEU A 65 -1.57 13.62 -33.17
C LEU A 65 -2.33 12.78 -32.15
N ARG A 66 -1.73 11.71 -31.61
CA ARG A 66 -2.36 10.90 -30.56
C ARG A 66 -2.70 11.75 -29.33
N THR A 67 -1.74 12.53 -28.83
CA THR A 67 -1.94 13.42 -27.67
C THR A 67 -3.08 14.40 -27.91
N LYS A 68 -3.09 15.02 -29.09
CA LYS A 68 -4.14 15.93 -29.55
C LYS A 68 -5.51 15.25 -29.63
N ILE A 69 -5.59 13.99 -30.09
CA ILE A 69 -6.85 13.21 -30.12
C ILE A 69 -7.36 12.92 -28.70
N VAL A 70 -6.48 12.63 -27.75
CA VAL A 70 -6.90 12.35 -26.37
C VAL A 70 -7.42 13.61 -25.67
N TYR A 71 -6.78 14.76 -25.86
CA TYR A 71 -7.07 15.96 -25.05
C TYR A 71 -7.87 17.05 -25.78
N ASP A 72 -7.67 17.22 -27.09
CA ASP A 72 -8.13 18.39 -27.85
C ASP A 72 -9.15 18.03 -28.96
N LEU A 73 -9.53 16.75 -29.10
CA LEU A 73 -10.46 16.31 -30.17
C LEU A 73 -11.81 17.03 -30.13
N ARG A 74 -12.25 17.44 -28.94
CA ARG A 74 -13.51 18.17 -28.74
C ARG A 74 -13.50 19.56 -29.41
N ASP A 75 -12.32 20.11 -29.68
CA ASP A 75 -12.16 21.41 -30.35
C ASP A 75 -12.45 21.33 -31.86
N LEU A 76 -12.44 20.11 -32.41
CA LEU A 76 -12.82 19.85 -33.81
C LEU A 76 -14.34 19.59 -33.90
N ASP A 77 -14.97 20.14 -34.94
CA ASP A 77 -16.35 19.80 -35.29
C ASP A 77 -16.43 18.40 -35.92
N GLU A 78 -17.65 17.84 -36.03
CA GLU A 78 -17.82 16.48 -36.55
C GLU A 78 -17.24 16.28 -37.97
N PRO A 79 -17.42 17.20 -38.93
CA PRO A 79 -16.76 17.11 -40.23
C PRO A 79 -15.22 17.08 -40.15
N ALA A 80 -14.60 17.93 -39.32
CA ALA A 80 -13.16 17.93 -39.16
C ALA A 80 -12.65 16.64 -38.50
N ARG A 81 -13.40 16.06 -37.56
CA ARG A 81 -13.06 14.75 -36.95
C ARG A 81 -13.07 13.62 -37.98
N LEU A 82 -14.06 13.60 -38.88
CA LEU A 82 -14.12 12.62 -39.97
C LEU A 82 -13.01 12.83 -41.00
N SER A 83 -12.66 14.09 -41.30
CA SER A 83 -11.50 14.39 -42.16
C SER A 83 -10.17 13.98 -41.53
N LEU A 84 -10.03 14.14 -40.20
CA LEU A 84 -8.84 13.70 -39.46
C LEU A 84 -8.71 12.19 -39.50
N ARG A 85 -9.81 11.44 -39.32
CA ARG A 85 -9.85 9.99 -39.50
C ARG A 85 -9.30 9.61 -40.87
N ASP A 86 -9.84 10.19 -41.93
CA ASP A 86 -9.45 9.86 -43.31
C ASP A 86 -7.96 10.17 -43.56
N SER A 87 -7.45 11.27 -43.00
CA SER A 87 -6.03 11.60 -43.07
C SER A 87 -5.16 10.57 -42.36
N LEU A 88 -5.48 10.21 -41.10
CA LEU A 88 -4.73 9.23 -40.31
C LEU A 88 -4.69 7.85 -40.99
N VAL A 89 -5.80 7.42 -41.61
CA VAL A 89 -5.85 6.18 -42.38
C VAL A 89 -4.88 6.24 -43.58
N GLU A 90 -4.81 7.37 -44.30
CA GLU A 90 -3.85 7.50 -45.39
C GLU A 90 -2.40 7.61 -44.89
N ARG A 91 -2.14 8.28 -43.76
CA ARG A 91 -0.80 8.34 -43.14
C ARG A 91 -0.33 6.95 -42.69
N LEU A 92 -1.23 6.14 -42.14
CA LEU A 92 -0.94 4.75 -41.77
C LEU A 92 -0.55 3.93 -43.01
N LYS A 93 -1.24 4.12 -44.13
CA LYS A 93 -0.89 3.45 -45.39
C LYS A 93 0.52 3.79 -45.88
N ILE A 94 0.93 5.05 -45.74
CA ILE A 94 2.28 5.51 -46.08
C ILE A 94 3.32 4.90 -45.11
N SER A 95 2.97 4.72 -43.84
CA SER A 95 3.88 4.21 -42.81
C SER A 95 4.11 2.70 -42.85
N VAL A 96 3.32 1.91 -43.61
CA VAL A 96 3.47 0.44 -43.74
C VAL A 96 4.91 0.02 -44.06
N SER A 97 5.57 0.76 -44.96
CA SER A 97 6.94 0.48 -45.41
C SER A 97 8.04 1.07 -44.50
N GLY A 98 7.65 1.79 -43.44
CA GLY A 98 8.53 2.50 -42.53
C GLY A 98 8.76 1.80 -41.19
N PRO A 99 9.36 2.50 -40.21
CA PRO A 99 9.58 1.99 -38.87
C PRO A 99 8.28 1.58 -38.16
N LYS A 100 8.23 0.35 -37.62
CA LYS A 100 7.06 -0.23 -36.92
C LYS A 100 6.50 0.67 -35.79
N VAL A 101 7.38 1.39 -35.08
CA VAL A 101 6.98 2.30 -33.99
C VAL A 101 6.02 3.40 -34.46
N ILE A 102 6.18 3.89 -35.69
CA ILE A 102 5.29 4.92 -36.26
C ILE A 102 3.91 4.30 -36.56
N THR A 103 3.88 3.12 -37.17
CA THR A 103 2.65 2.36 -37.43
C THR A 103 1.88 2.11 -36.14
N LEU A 104 2.55 1.67 -35.07
CA LEU A 104 1.95 1.49 -33.74
C LEU A 104 1.33 2.79 -33.21
N GLN A 105 2.06 3.92 -33.25
CA GLN A 105 1.53 5.20 -32.77
C GLN A 105 0.32 5.69 -33.57
N LEU A 106 0.29 5.43 -34.88
CA LEU A 106 -0.86 5.76 -35.72
C LEU A 106 -2.05 4.83 -35.46
N CYS A 107 -1.83 3.53 -35.21
CA CYS A 107 -2.89 2.61 -34.79
C CYS A 107 -3.48 3.01 -33.43
N LEU A 108 -2.64 3.41 -32.48
CA LEU A 108 -3.08 3.95 -31.18
C LEU A 108 -3.89 5.24 -31.35
N ALA A 109 -3.43 6.17 -32.19
CA ALA A 109 -4.16 7.40 -32.50
C ALA A 109 -5.52 7.11 -33.14
N LEU A 110 -5.60 6.14 -34.06
CA LEU A 110 -6.85 5.71 -34.70
C LEU A 110 -7.79 5.00 -33.71
N ALA A 111 -7.27 4.19 -32.80
CA ALA A 111 -8.05 3.55 -31.74
C ALA A 111 -8.64 4.60 -30.79
N ASP A 112 -7.81 5.52 -30.28
CA ASP A 112 -8.22 6.66 -29.44
C ASP A 112 -9.30 7.52 -30.13
N LEU A 113 -9.20 7.68 -31.45
CA LEU A 113 -10.16 8.41 -32.26
C LEU A 113 -11.47 7.64 -32.42
N ALA A 114 -11.41 6.34 -32.74
CA ALA A 114 -12.59 5.48 -32.90
C ALA A 114 -13.42 5.42 -31.61
N ILE A 115 -12.75 5.26 -30.47
CA ILE A 115 -13.36 5.26 -29.14
C ILE A 115 -14.11 6.57 -28.84
N GLN A 116 -13.62 7.70 -29.37
CA GLN A 116 -14.19 9.02 -29.10
C GLN A 116 -15.15 9.55 -30.19
N ILE A 117 -15.38 8.82 -31.28
CA ILE A 117 -16.34 9.17 -32.34
C ILE A 117 -17.48 8.15 -32.35
N PRO A 118 -18.60 8.41 -31.64
CA PRO A 118 -19.71 7.47 -31.57
C PRO A 118 -20.39 7.16 -32.91
N SER A 119 -20.29 8.06 -33.88
CA SER A 119 -20.83 7.84 -35.23
C SER A 119 -20.00 6.86 -36.06
N TRP A 120 -18.76 6.54 -35.66
CA TRP A 120 -17.87 5.64 -36.40
C TRP A 120 -17.94 4.19 -35.90
N THR A 121 -19.11 3.58 -36.05
CA THR A 121 -19.36 2.20 -35.58
C THR A 121 -18.71 1.12 -36.45
N THR A 122 -18.27 1.46 -37.66
CA THR A 122 -17.68 0.55 -38.66
C THR A 122 -16.14 0.55 -38.65
N ALA A 123 -15.49 1.10 -37.61
CA ALA A 123 -14.04 1.29 -37.59
C ALA A 123 -13.25 0.01 -37.90
N ILE A 124 -13.65 -1.12 -37.33
CA ILE A 124 -13.01 -2.41 -37.59
C ILE A 124 -13.18 -2.82 -39.06
N GLN A 125 -14.40 -2.77 -39.58
CA GLN A 125 -14.69 -3.16 -40.96
C GLN A 125 -13.96 -2.25 -41.97
N ASP A 126 -13.88 -0.95 -41.70
CA ASP A 126 -13.18 0.01 -42.55
C ASP A 126 -11.68 -0.30 -42.62
N MET A 127 -11.05 -0.62 -41.48
CA MET A 127 -9.64 -1.00 -41.41
C MET A 127 -9.37 -2.32 -42.13
N VAL A 128 -10.22 -3.33 -41.93
CA VAL A 128 -10.13 -4.64 -42.61
C VAL A 128 -10.29 -4.46 -44.13
N ASN A 129 -11.27 -3.69 -44.58
CA ASN A 129 -11.51 -3.44 -46.01
C ASN A 129 -10.35 -2.69 -46.67
N LYS A 130 -9.73 -1.74 -45.96
CA LYS A 130 -8.66 -0.90 -46.50
C LYS A 130 -7.30 -1.62 -46.55
N PHE A 131 -6.97 -2.41 -45.52
CA PHE A 131 -5.62 -2.97 -45.35
C PHE A 131 -5.56 -4.50 -45.41
N GLY A 132 -6.70 -5.21 -45.34
CA GLY A 132 -6.74 -6.68 -45.31
C GLY A 132 -6.51 -7.39 -46.65
N GLY A 133 -6.49 -6.65 -47.77
CA GLY A 133 -6.33 -7.23 -49.11
C GLY A 133 -4.90 -7.64 -49.49
N SER A 134 -3.89 -7.28 -48.71
CA SER A 134 -2.49 -7.63 -48.99
C SER A 134 -1.76 -8.04 -47.71
N MET A 135 -0.92 -9.06 -47.81
CA MET A 135 -0.21 -9.61 -46.65
C MET A 135 0.75 -8.59 -46.02
N ASP A 136 1.36 -7.71 -46.82
CA ASP A 136 2.25 -6.65 -46.33
C ASP A 136 1.52 -5.60 -45.48
N MET A 137 0.22 -5.36 -45.74
CA MET A 137 -0.59 -4.39 -44.98
C MET A 137 -1.37 -5.04 -43.83
N SER A 138 -1.39 -6.37 -43.74
CA SER A 138 -2.10 -7.11 -42.70
C SER A 138 -1.67 -6.70 -41.30
N ILE A 139 -0.39 -6.33 -41.12
CA ILE A 139 0.15 -5.86 -39.84
C ILE A 139 -0.56 -4.61 -39.31
N CYS A 140 -1.06 -3.73 -40.19
CA CYS A 140 -1.81 -2.55 -39.77
C CYS A 140 -3.17 -2.92 -39.20
N VAL A 141 -3.83 -3.92 -39.80
CA VAL A 141 -5.10 -4.44 -39.29
C VAL A 141 -4.88 -5.11 -37.94
N ILE A 142 -3.88 -6.00 -37.85
CA ILE A 142 -3.58 -6.76 -36.64
C ILE A 142 -3.21 -5.81 -35.48
N GLU A 143 -2.35 -4.82 -35.73
CA GLU A 143 -1.94 -3.88 -34.68
C GLU A 143 -3.09 -2.96 -34.25
N PHE A 144 -3.93 -2.50 -35.18
CA PHE A 144 -5.13 -1.74 -34.84
C PHE A 144 -6.11 -2.58 -34.00
N LEU A 145 -6.33 -3.83 -34.39
CA LEU A 145 -7.17 -4.75 -33.63
C LEU A 145 -6.60 -5.01 -32.24
N ARG A 146 -5.28 -5.17 -32.09
CA ARG A 146 -4.62 -5.36 -30.81
C ARG A 146 -4.84 -4.15 -29.88
N VAL A 147 -4.54 -2.94 -30.34
CA VAL A 147 -4.52 -1.75 -29.48
C VAL A 147 -5.91 -1.19 -29.16
N LEU A 148 -6.93 -1.48 -29.97
CA LEU A 148 -8.28 -0.96 -29.76
C LEU A 148 -8.89 -1.35 -28.39
N PRO A 149 -8.96 -2.63 -27.99
CA PRO A 149 -9.44 -3.01 -26.67
C PRO A 149 -8.47 -2.60 -25.54
N GLU A 150 -7.15 -2.58 -25.79
CA GLU A 150 -6.15 -2.10 -24.81
C GLU A 150 -6.38 -0.63 -24.43
N GLU A 151 -6.63 0.23 -25.42
CA GLU A 151 -6.89 1.65 -25.19
C GLU A 151 -8.26 1.88 -24.58
N LEU A 152 -9.29 1.13 -24.97
CA LEU A 152 -10.62 1.25 -24.36
C LEU A 152 -10.57 0.92 -22.87
N ASN A 153 -9.99 -0.22 -22.49
CA ASN A 153 -10.00 -0.71 -21.11
C ASN A 153 -8.87 -0.13 -20.25
N GLY A 154 -7.72 0.17 -20.84
CA GLY A 154 -6.49 0.58 -20.14
C GLY A 154 -6.21 2.08 -20.15
N ASN A 155 -6.71 2.85 -21.12
CA ASN A 155 -6.36 4.27 -21.25
C ASN A 155 -7.34 5.18 -20.48
N SER A 156 -7.09 5.33 -19.18
CA SER A 156 -7.85 6.26 -18.32
C SER A 156 -7.78 7.74 -18.74
N ARG A 157 -6.94 8.13 -19.71
CA ARG A 157 -6.84 9.52 -20.19
C ARG A 157 -7.97 9.88 -21.14
N ILE A 158 -8.62 8.91 -21.79
CA ILE A 158 -9.73 9.17 -22.71
C ILE A 158 -10.94 9.67 -21.89
N PRO A 159 -11.50 10.85 -22.19
CA PRO A 159 -12.56 11.46 -21.39
C PRO A 159 -13.95 10.94 -21.78
N LEU A 160 -14.25 9.68 -21.45
CA LEU A 160 -15.57 9.06 -21.62
C LEU A 160 -16.38 9.10 -20.32
N SER A 161 -17.69 9.36 -20.42
CA SER A 161 -18.63 9.06 -19.33
C SER A 161 -18.89 7.55 -19.24
N ASP A 162 -19.39 7.06 -18.10
CA ASP A 162 -19.75 5.64 -17.95
C ASP A 162 -20.78 5.16 -18.98
N SER A 163 -21.71 6.04 -19.40
CA SER A 163 -22.69 5.70 -20.44
C SER A 163 -22.03 5.59 -21.81
N GLN A 164 -21.15 6.54 -22.15
CA GLN A 164 -20.41 6.52 -23.42
C GLN A 164 -19.46 5.33 -23.48
N PHE A 165 -18.73 5.04 -22.40
CA PHE A 165 -17.86 3.87 -22.32
C PHE A 165 -18.62 2.58 -22.59
N LYS A 166 -19.79 2.38 -21.96
CA LYS A 166 -20.62 1.19 -22.19
C LYS A 166 -21.12 1.11 -23.63
N GLU A 167 -21.56 2.23 -24.21
CA GLU A 167 -22.01 2.27 -25.61
C GLU A 167 -20.88 1.92 -26.57
N GLN A 168 -19.69 2.51 -26.38
CA GLN A 168 -18.51 2.26 -27.22
C GLN A 168 -17.98 0.83 -27.06
N SER A 169 -17.90 0.33 -25.83
CA SER A 169 -17.53 -1.07 -25.55
C SER A 169 -18.49 -2.03 -26.25
N MET A 170 -19.79 -1.75 -26.21
CA MET A 170 -20.78 -2.58 -26.88
C MET A 170 -20.64 -2.50 -28.42
N SER A 171 -20.44 -1.31 -28.98
CA SER A 171 -20.40 -1.13 -30.44
C SER A 171 -19.09 -1.57 -31.09
N LEU A 172 -17.95 -1.31 -30.46
CA LEU A 172 -16.63 -1.56 -31.03
C LEU A 172 -16.08 -2.93 -30.62
N VAL A 173 -16.28 -3.36 -29.38
CA VAL A 173 -15.69 -4.62 -28.86
C VAL A 173 -16.74 -5.73 -28.84
N GLN A 174 -17.74 -5.65 -27.97
CA GLN A 174 -18.64 -6.78 -27.69
C GLN A 174 -19.35 -7.34 -28.94
N LYS A 175 -19.89 -6.46 -29.80
CA LYS A 175 -20.58 -6.89 -31.05
C LYS A 175 -19.64 -7.44 -32.12
N ASN A 176 -18.35 -7.09 -32.08
CA ASN A 176 -17.38 -7.48 -33.11
C ASN A 176 -16.45 -8.60 -32.66
N ALA A 177 -16.47 -9.00 -31.38
CA ALA A 177 -15.52 -9.94 -30.77
C ALA A 177 -15.38 -11.24 -31.58
N GLU A 178 -16.48 -11.96 -31.85
CA GLU A 178 -16.43 -13.21 -32.62
C GLU A 178 -15.89 -13.03 -34.04
N GLU A 179 -16.26 -11.94 -34.72
CA GLU A 179 -15.82 -11.69 -36.09
C GLU A 179 -14.33 -11.34 -36.14
N VAL A 180 -13.87 -10.53 -35.19
CA VAL A 180 -12.44 -10.21 -35.04
C VAL A 180 -11.64 -11.47 -34.74
N MET A 181 -12.12 -12.34 -33.85
CA MET A 181 -11.46 -13.61 -33.56
C MET A 181 -11.35 -14.48 -34.82
N LYS A 182 -12.40 -14.57 -35.64
CA LYS A 182 -12.36 -15.29 -36.94
C LYS A 182 -11.34 -14.69 -37.90
N ILE A 183 -11.26 -13.35 -37.98
CA ILE A 183 -10.29 -12.64 -38.82
C ILE A 183 -8.85 -12.94 -38.37
N LEU A 184 -8.58 -12.86 -37.06
CA LEU A 184 -7.26 -13.14 -36.50
C LEU A 184 -6.85 -14.60 -36.73
N LEU A 185 -7.78 -15.56 -36.58
CA LEU A 185 -7.54 -16.97 -36.91
C LEU A 185 -7.24 -17.20 -38.39
N MET A 186 -7.93 -16.49 -39.29
CA MET A 186 -7.64 -16.53 -40.72
C MET A 186 -6.21 -16.04 -41.01
N TYR A 187 -5.79 -14.92 -40.40
CA TYR A 187 -4.41 -14.43 -40.55
C TYR A 187 -3.39 -15.40 -39.96
N MET A 188 -3.70 -16.03 -38.83
CA MET A 188 -2.85 -17.05 -38.20
C MET A 188 -2.61 -18.23 -39.15
N GLN A 189 -3.66 -18.75 -39.77
CA GLN A 189 -3.57 -19.87 -40.72
C GLN A 189 -2.88 -19.47 -42.03
N ALA A 190 -3.16 -18.29 -42.55
CA ALA A 190 -2.54 -17.78 -43.78
C ALA A 190 -1.04 -17.49 -43.60
N SER A 191 -0.61 -17.17 -42.38
CA SER A 191 0.76 -16.75 -42.05
C SER A 191 1.64 -17.85 -41.49
N ALA A 192 1.30 -19.13 -41.72
CA ALA A 192 1.96 -20.32 -41.14
C ALA A 192 3.48 -20.48 -41.41
N GLY A 193 4.14 -19.51 -42.05
CA GLY A 193 5.59 -19.46 -42.22
C GLY A 193 6.23 -18.08 -41.98
N ASN A 194 5.49 -17.11 -41.43
CA ASN A 194 6.02 -15.79 -41.09
C ASN A 194 5.87 -15.52 -39.60
N THR A 195 6.92 -15.81 -38.83
CA THR A 195 6.93 -15.69 -37.38
C THR A 195 6.55 -14.30 -36.89
N SER A 196 7.04 -13.25 -37.57
CA SER A 196 6.78 -11.87 -37.15
C SER A 196 5.30 -11.45 -37.24
N ILE A 197 4.57 -12.01 -38.21
CA ILE A 197 3.12 -11.77 -38.32
C ILE A 197 2.38 -12.61 -37.29
N LEU A 198 2.79 -13.87 -37.10
CA LEU A 198 2.19 -14.75 -36.08
C LEU A 198 2.32 -14.16 -34.68
N GLU A 199 3.47 -13.59 -34.33
CA GLU A 199 3.69 -12.89 -33.06
C GLU A 199 2.67 -11.76 -32.85
N CYS A 200 2.46 -10.91 -33.86
CA CYS A 200 1.48 -9.82 -33.80
C CYS A 200 0.05 -10.37 -33.67
N VAL A 201 -0.27 -11.46 -34.39
CA VAL A 201 -1.59 -12.11 -34.32
C VAL A 201 -1.85 -12.68 -32.92
N PHE A 202 -0.85 -13.30 -32.29
CA PHE A 202 -0.95 -13.87 -30.95
C PHE A 202 -1.19 -12.77 -29.92
N GLN A 203 -0.42 -11.68 -29.99
CA GLN A 203 -0.63 -10.51 -29.13
C GLN A 203 -2.03 -9.90 -29.31
N ALA A 204 -2.52 -9.81 -30.55
CA ALA A 204 -3.88 -9.35 -30.82
C ALA A 204 -4.94 -10.30 -30.24
N LEU A 205 -4.79 -11.61 -30.40
CA LEU A 205 -5.70 -12.61 -29.82
C LEU A 205 -5.73 -12.50 -28.29
N SER A 206 -4.58 -12.41 -27.62
CA SER A 206 -4.49 -12.23 -26.18
C SER A 206 -5.21 -10.96 -25.71
N SER A 207 -5.03 -9.86 -26.44
CA SER A 207 -5.69 -8.59 -26.15
C SER A 207 -7.22 -8.66 -26.22
N TRP A 208 -7.77 -9.38 -27.19
CA TRP A 208 -9.22 -9.59 -27.32
C TRP A 208 -9.79 -10.57 -26.30
N LEU A 209 -9.03 -11.61 -25.90
CA LEU A 209 -9.46 -12.52 -24.85
C LEU A 209 -9.58 -11.79 -23.51
N ARG A 210 -8.63 -10.89 -23.18
CA ARG A 210 -8.65 -10.08 -21.95
C ARG A 210 -9.90 -9.22 -21.77
N THR A 211 -10.68 -8.95 -22.83
CA THR A 211 -11.92 -8.17 -22.68
C THR A 211 -13.04 -8.98 -22.01
N GLY A 212 -12.97 -10.31 -22.04
CA GLY A 212 -14.01 -11.19 -21.52
C GLY A 212 -15.29 -11.26 -22.37
N ASP A 213 -15.26 -10.72 -23.60
CA ASP A 213 -16.42 -10.70 -24.51
C ASP A 213 -16.45 -11.91 -25.47
N VAL A 214 -15.43 -12.76 -25.44
CA VAL A 214 -15.33 -13.97 -26.28
C VAL A 214 -15.97 -15.14 -25.54
N GLY A 215 -17.08 -15.66 -26.06
CA GLY A 215 -17.76 -16.80 -25.45
C GLY A 215 -16.93 -18.09 -25.49
N THR A 216 -17.03 -18.90 -24.43
CA THR A 216 -16.32 -20.19 -24.28
C THR A 216 -16.69 -21.21 -25.36
N GLY A 217 -17.91 -21.12 -25.92
CA GLY A 217 -18.35 -21.93 -27.06
C GLY A 217 -17.59 -21.63 -28.37
N PHE A 218 -17.11 -20.40 -28.57
CA PHE A 218 -16.23 -20.11 -29.71
C PHE A 218 -14.89 -20.81 -29.57
N LEU A 219 -14.32 -20.83 -28.35
CA LEU A 219 -13.04 -21.47 -28.07
C LEU A 219 -13.09 -22.99 -28.29
N SER A 220 -14.19 -23.66 -27.95
CA SER A 220 -14.34 -25.11 -28.13
C SER A 220 -14.48 -25.52 -29.61
N GLU A 221 -15.14 -24.71 -30.42
CA GLU A 221 -15.32 -24.95 -31.87
C GLU A 221 -14.10 -24.53 -32.70
N SER A 222 -13.25 -23.65 -32.15
CA SER A 222 -12.12 -23.05 -32.84
C SER A 222 -10.84 -23.91 -32.78
N PRO A 223 -10.01 -23.92 -33.83
CA PRO A 223 -8.68 -24.56 -33.79
C PRO A 223 -7.65 -23.77 -32.96
N LEU A 224 -8.03 -22.64 -32.33
CA LEU A 224 -7.14 -21.74 -31.59
C LEU A 224 -6.30 -22.47 -30.54
N ILE A 225 -6.92 -23.32 -29.72
CA ILE A 225 -6.25 -24.00 -28.60
C ILE A 225 -5.13 -24.88 -29.16
N GLY A 226 -5.42 -25.72 -30.15
CA GLY A 226 -4.41 -26.60 -30.76
C GLY A 226 -3.27 -25.82 -31.43
N LEU A 227 -3.59 -24.70 -32.09
CA LEU A 227 -2.59 -23.87 -32.77
C LEU A 227 -1.70 -23.10 -31.78
N ALA A 228 -2.26 -22.59 -30.67
CA ALA A 228 -1.50 -21.92 -29.62
C ALA A 228 -0.52 -22.88 -28.92
N PHE A 229 -0.98 -24.09 -28.54
CA PHE A 229 -0.11 -25.11 -27.96
C PHE A 229 0.94 -25.63 -28.95
N GLY A 230 0.60 -25.75 -30.23
CA GLY A 230 1.56 -26.13 -31.28
C GLY A 230 2.67 -25.10 -31.48
N ALA A 231 2.40 -23.81 -31.23
CA ALA A 231 3.40 -22.75 -31.35
C ALA A 231 4.47 -22.80 -30.25
N LEU A 232 4.24 -23.51 -29.13
CA LEU A 232 5.25 -23.73 -28.09
C LEU A 232 6.48 -24.52 -28.59
N GLU A 233 6.39 -25.17 -29.76
CA GLU A 233 7.53 -25.87 -30.37
C GLU A 233 8.46 -24.92 -31.14
N ASN A 234 8.06 -23.65 -31.34
CA ASN A 234 8.88 -22.64 -31.99
C ASN A 234 9.45 -21.67 -30.94
N PRO A 235 10.79 -21.64 -30.73
CA PRO A 235 11.42 -20.74 -29.76
C PRO A 235 11.09 -19.26 -29.96
N GLU A 236 10.94 -18.81 -31.21
CA GLU A 236 10.62 -17.39 -31.50
C GLU A 236 9.18 -17.01 -31.13
N LEU A 237 8.26 -17.98 -31.00
CA LEU A 237 6.86 -17.76 -30.63
C LEU A 237 6.55 -18.17 -29.19
N PHE A 238 7.51 -18.73 -28.47
CA PHE A 238 7.28 -19.39 -27.20
C PHE A 238 6.61 -18.46 -26.18
N ASP A 239 7.18 -17.26 -25.95
CA ASP A 239 6.66 -16.33 -24.94
C ASP A 239 5.24 -15.83 -25.26
N VAL A 240 5.01 -15.42 -26.51
CA VAL A 240 3.67 -14.96 -26.95
C VAL A 240 2.65 -16.08 -26.97
N ALA A 241 3.08 -17.32 -27.21
CA ALA A 241 2.23 -18.51 -27.11
C ALA A 241 1.88 -18.81 -25.66
N VAL A 242 2.84 -18.73 -24.74
CA VAL A 242 2.60 -18.87 -23.29
C VAL A 242 1.58 -17.84 -22.82
N ASP A 243 1.76 -16.56 -23.19
CA ASP A 243 0.82 -15.49 -22.86
C ASP A 243 -0.59 -15.79 -23.37
N LEU A 244 -0.72 -16.15 -24.65
CA LEU A 244 -2.01 -16.47 -25.26
C LEU A 244 -2.70 -17.65 -24.59
N ILE A 245 -1.95 -18.71 -24.27
CA ILE A 245 -2.51 -19.89 -23.59
C ILE A 245 -2.99 -19.52 -22.18
N CYS A 246 -2.25 -18.70 -21.43
CA CYS A 246 -2.70 -18.20 -20.13
C CYS A 246 -4.02 -17.43 -20.24
N GLU A 247 -4.16 -16.54 -21.23
CA GLU A 247 -5.42 -15.81 -21.46
C GLU A 247 -6.59 -16.75 -21.83
N ILE A 248 -6.34 -17.77 -22.66
CA ILE A 248 -7.33 -18.79 -22.98
C ILE A 248 -7.80 -19.51 -21.70
N MET A 249 -6.88 -19.84 -20.78
CA MET A 249 -7.25 -20.46 -19.51
C MET A 249 -8.10 -19.51 -18.65
N TYR A 250 -7.74 -18.22 -18.56
CA TYR A 250 -8.51 -17.23 -17.80
C TYR A 250 -9.96 -17.10 -18.26
N GLU A 251 -10.21 -17.18 -19.56
CA GLU A 251 -11.57 -17.16 -20.12
C GLU A 251 -12.39 -18.41 -19.76
N THR A 252 -11.73 -19.51 -19.37
CA THR A 252 -12.39 -20.74 -18.91
C THR A 252 -12.56 -20.84 -17.39
N ARG A 253 -12.38 -19.74 -16.65
CA ARG A 253 -12.53 -19.71 -15.17
C ARG A 253 -13.90 -20.13 -14.65
N ASP A 254 -14.97 -19.96 -15.43
CA ASP A 254 -16.24 -20.59 -15.11
C ASP A 254 -16.18 -22.06 -15.50
N VAL A 255 -15.79 -22.86 -14.51
CA VAL A 255 -15.60 -24.30 -14.61
C VAL A 255 -16.85 -25.05 -15.09
N ASN A 256 -18.04 -24.57 -14.72
CA ASN A 256 -19.28 -25.28 -15.05
C ASN A 256 -19.67 -25.08 -16.51
N GLU A 257 -19.49 -23.86 -17.02
CA GLU A 257 -19.81 -23.51 -18.41
C GLU A 257 -18.74 -23.98 -19.40
N SER A 258 -17.49 -24.12 -18.95
CA SER A 258 -16.31 -24.36 -19.83
C SER A 258 -15.78 -25.79 -19.82
N ARG A 259 -16.54 -26.76 -19.30
CA ARG A 259 -16.03 -28.11 -18.99
C ARG A 259 -15.36 -28.83 -20.18
N GLU A 260 -15.96 -28.77 -21.36
CA GLU A 260 -15.43 -29.41 -22.57
C GLU A 260 -14.10 -28.76 -23.02
N THR A 261 -14.06 -27.42 -22.98
CA THR A 261 -12.86 -26.63 -23.30
C THR A 261 -11.73 -26.90 -22.31
N ILE A 262 -12.02 -26.96 -21.00
CA ILE A 262 -11.06 -27.30 -19.95
C ILE A 262 -10.48 -28.70 -20.19
N GLN A 263 -11.32 -29.67 -20.57
CA GLN A 263 -10.86 -31.03 -20.87
C GLN A 263 -9.92 -31.06 -22.09
N ALA A 264 -10.21 -30.28 -23.14
CA ALA A 264 -9.33 -30.15 -24.30
C ALA A 264 -7.97 -29.51 -23.92
N ILE A 265 -8.00 -28.42 -23.16
CA ILE A 265 -6.79 -27.75 -22.64
C ILE A 265 -5.96 -28.71 -21.80
N TYR A 266 -6.58 -29.40 -20.84
CA TYR A 266 -5.88 -30.32 -19.95
C TYR A 266 -5.19 -31.46 -20.72
N THR A 267 -5.83 -31.99 -21.77
CA THR A 267 -5.23 -33.03 -22.62
C THR A 267 -3.92 -32.56 -23.28
N LEU A 268 -3.80 -31.26 -23.56
CA LEU A 268 -2.60 -30.65 -24.15
C LEU A 268 -1.55 -30.24 -23.09
N ILE A 269 -1.96 -29.96 -21.85
CA ILE A 269 -1.04 -29.66 -20.74
C ILE A 269 -0.30 -30.92 -20.28
N VAL A 270 -0.96 -32.08 -20.22
CA VAL A 270 -0.36 -33.31 -19.67
C VAL A 270 1.00 -33.66 -20.31
N PRO A 271 1.17 -33.64 -21.65
CA PRO A 271 2.47 -33.90 -22.28
C PRO A 271 3.55 -32.85 -21.97
N LEU A 272 3.17 -31.60 -21.63
CA LEU A 272 4.13 -30.54 -21.30
C LEU A 272 4.89 -30.83 -20.01
N LEU A 273 4.38 -31.69 -19.12
CA LEU A 273 5.08 -32.09 -17.91
C LEU A 273 6.41 -32.79 -18.24
N ALA A 274 6.45 -33.60 -19.30
CA ALA A 274 7.68 -34.22 -19.76
C ALA A 274 8.66 -33.19 -20.33
N LYS A 275 8.16 -32.23 -21.12
CA LYS A 275 8.96 -31.13 -21.68
C LYS A 275 9.53 -30.21 -20.60
N LEU A 276 8.76 -29.90 -19.55
CA LEU A 276 9.23 -29.16 -18.39
C LEU A 276 10.39 -29.88 -17.68
N LYS A 277 10.27 -31.20 -17.49
CA LYS A 277 11.34 -32.00 -16.88
C LYS A 277 12.60 -32.04 -17.76
N GLU A 278 12.44 -32.10 -19.08
CA GLU A 278 13.54 -32.01 -20.04
C GLU A 278 14.24 -30.65 -19.95
N ALA A 279 13.50 -29.55 -20.05
CA ALA A 279 14.05 -28.18 -19.92
C ALA A 279 14.76 -27.97 -18.57
N LYS A 280 14.22 -28.52 -17.48
CA LYS A 280 14.86 -28.51 -16.15
C LYS A 280 16.20 -29.26 -16.13
N ASN A 281 16.29 -30.41 -16.80
CA ASN A 281 17.53 -31.17 -16.90
C ASN A 281 18.57 -30.51 -17.82
N GLU A 282 18.12 -29.72 -18.80
CA GLU A 282 18.96 -28.92 -19.69
C GLU A 282 19.37 -27.57 -19.09
N GLU A 283 18.88 -27.23 -17.89
CA GLU A 283 19.08 -25.95 -17.21
C GLU A 283 18.62 -24.73 -18.03
N ASP A 284 17.58 -24.89 -18.87
CA ASP A 284 16.96 -23.81 -19.64
C ASP A 284 15.93 -23.05 -18.79
N SER A 285 16.39 -22.04 -18.05
CA SER A 285 15.55 -21.25 -17.15
C SER A 285 14.44 -20.47 -17.86
N ASP A 286 14.66 -20.01 -19.09
CA ASP A 286 13.64 -19.25 -19.85
C ASP A 286 12.46 -20.16 -20.23
N THR A 287 12.75 -21.35 -20.76
CA THR A 287 11.72 -22.35 -21.09
C THR A 287 11.01 -22.85 -19.83
N VAL A 288 11.74 -23.11 -18.74
CA VAL A 288 11.16 -23.50 -17.44
C VAL A 288 10.23 -22.40 -16.91
N ARG A 289 10.60 -21.13 -17.03
CA ARG A 289 9.78 -19.98 -16.62
C ARG A 289 8.46 -19.95 -17.39
N GLY A 290 8.50 -20.12 -18.71
CA GLY A 290 7.31 -20.16 -19.54
C GLY A 290 6.37 -21.32 -19.18
N TYR A 291 6.90 -22.53 -19.01
CA TYR A 291 6.09 -23.68 -18.57
C TYR A 291 5.56 -23.52 -17.15
N CYS A 292 6.36 -22.95 -16.23
CA CYS A 292 5.91 -22.63 -14.87
C CYS A 292 4.68 -21.73 -14.89
N ARG A 293 4.70 -20.66 -15.71
CA ARG A 293 3.53 -19.78 -15.89
C ARG A 293 2.30 -20.55 -16.36
N LEU A 294 2.44 -21.48 -17.31
CA LEU A 294 1.31 -22.30 -17.78
C LEU A 294 0.74 -23.21 -16.68
N PHE A 295 1.59 -23.95 -15.98
CA PHE A 295 1.17 -24.88 -14.93
C PHE A 295 0.54 -24.16 -13.74
N VAL A 296 1.14 -23.04 -13.31
CA VAL A 296 0.61 -22.22 -12.22
C VAL A 296 -0.71 -21.57 -12.62
N THR A 297 -0.80 -20.96 -13.80
CA THR A 297 -2.05 -20.33 -14.27
C THR A 297 -3.19 -21.33 -14.32
N ALA A 298 -2.96 -22.52 -14.89
CA ALA A 298 -3.93 -23.61 -14.87
C ALA A 298 -4.25 -24.07 -13.43
N GLY A 299 -3.23 -24.17 -12.58
CA GLY A 299 -3.37 -24.56 -11.18
C GLY A 299 -4.28 -23.63 -10.40
N GLU A 300 -4.04 -22.32 -10.48
CA GLU A 300 -4.81 -21.26 -9.80
C GLU A 300 -6.27 -21.23 -10.28
N ILE A 301 -6.49 -21.20 -11.59
CA ILE A 301 -7.84 -21.12 -12.17
C ILE A 301 -8.65 -22.38 -11.84
N TYR A 302 -8.00 -23.55 -11.83
CA TYR A 302 -8.68 -24.83 -11.65
C TYR A 302 -8.58 -25.39 -10.23
N VAL A 303 -8.15 -24.62 -9.22
CA VAL A 303 -8.18 -25.05 -7.80
C VAL A 303 -9.51 -25.71 -7.41
N PRO A 304 -10.71 -25.17 -7.77
CA PRO A 304 -11.98 -25.81 -7.44
C PRO A 304 -12.15 -27.21 -8.02
N LEU A 305 -11.56 -27.50 -9.19
CA LEU A 305 -11.55 -28.82 -9.80
C LEU A 305 -10.50 -29.73 -9.17
N ILE A 306 -9.31 -29.21 -8.86
CA ILE A 306 -8.22 -29.94 -8.21
C ILE A 306 -8.70 -30.52 -6.87
N VAL A 307 -9.41 -29.73 -6.06
CA VAL A 307 -9.95 -30.22 -4.77
C VAL A 307 -11.11 -31.20 -4.96
N GLN A 308 -11.88 -31.13 -6.05
CA GLN A 308 -12.96 -32.08 -6.30
C GLN A 308 -12.47 -33.41 -6.88
N HIS A 309 -11.43 -33.37 -7.72
CA HIS A 309 -10.93 -34.49 -8.50
C HIS A 309 -9.39 -34.54 -8.51
N PRO A 310 -8.72 -34.65 -7.35
CA PRO A 310 -7.25 -34.53 -7.26
C PRO A 310 -6.53 -35.60 -8.09
N ALA A 311 -7.03 -36.83 -8.10
CA ALA A 311 -6.44 -37.92 -8.89
C ALA A 311 -6.55 -37.71 -10.42
N SER A 312 -7.50 -36.91 -10.89
CA SER A 312 -7.67 -36.64 -12.32
C SER A 312 -6.78 -35.51 -12.82
N LEU A 313 -6.32 -34.63 -11.92
CA LEU A 313 -5.53 -33.42 -12.22
C LEU A 313 -4.09 -33.51 -11.68
N GLU A 314 -3.59 -34.73 -11.48
CA GLU A 314 -2.25 -35.01 -10.93
C GLU A 314 -1.14 -34.32 -11.74
N ALA A 315 -1.26 -34.27 -13.07
CA ALA A 315 -0.25 -33.65 -13.92
C ALA A 315 -0.07 -32.13 -13.66
N LEU A 316 -1.14 -31.43 -13.25
CA LEU A 316 -1.04 -30.02 -12.86
C LEU A 316 -0.28 -29.88 -11.53
N LEU A 317 -0.65 -30.70 -10.54
CA LEU A 317 0.00 -30.70 -9.23
C LEU A 317 1.48 -31.06 -9.34
N ASP A 318 1.81 -32.08 -10.12
CA ASP A 318 3.19 -32.47 -10.40
C ASP A 318 3.94 -31.39 -11.17
N GLY A 319 3.33 -30.75 -12.16
CA GLY A 319 3.95 -29.65 -12.90
C GLY A 319 4.31 -28.47 -12.01
N VAL A 320 3.39 -28.02 -11.16
CA VAL A 320 3.67 -26.94 -10.19
C VAL A 320 4.74 -27.39 -9.18
N MET A 321 4.71 -28.65 -8.74
CA MET A 321 5.73 -29.18 -7.82
C MET A 321 7.12 -29.27 -8.46
N GLU A 322 7.22 -29.61 -9.73
CA GLU A 322 8.50 -29.60 -10.48
C GLU A 322 9.07 -28.19 -10.60
N CYS A 323 8.21 -27.19 -10.85
CA CYS A 323 8.60 -25.78 -10.88
C CYS A 323 9.03 -25.29 -9.49
N THR A 324 8.30 -25.66 -8.44
CA THR A 324 8.62 -25.28 -7.06
C THR A 324 9.96 -25.85 -6.60
N SER A 325 10.36 -27.01 -7.11
CA SER A 325 11.64 -27.66 -6.81
C SER A 325 12.77 -27.29 -7.77
N TYR A 326 12.58 -26.31 -8.65
CA TYR A 326 13.64 -25.84 -9.54
C TYR A 326 14.67 -25.00 -8.78
N SER A 327 15.93 -25.03 -9.23
CA SER A 327 17.05 -24.39 -8.53
C SER A 327 17.10 -22.87 -8.70
N ASP A 328 16.48 -22.32 -9.75
CA ASP A 328 16.41 -20.88 -9.95
C ASP A 328 15.32 -20.27 -9.05
N LEU A 329 15.78 -19.51 -8.06
CA LEU A 329 14.93 -18.88 -7.05
C LEU A 329 14.11 -17.71 -7.59
N GLU A 330 14.36 -17.21 -8.80
CA GLU A 330 13.49 -16.22 -9.44
C GLU A 330 12.19 -16.84 -9.99
N ILE A 331 12.19 -18.14 -10.25
CA ILE A 331 11.04 -18.85 -10.83
C ILE A 331 10.14 -19.42 -9.73
N VAL A 332 10.71 -19.88 -8.62
CA VAL A 332 9.98 -20.48 -7.50
C VAL A 332 8.83 -19.59 -6.98
N PRO A 333 8.96 -18.26 -6.82
CA PRO A 333 7.89 -17.38 -6.34
C PRO A 333 6.62 -17.40 -7.19
N ILE A 334 6.73 -17.73 -8.48
CA ILE A 334 5.57 -17.85 -9.37
C ILE A 334 4.57 -18.88 -8.82
N THR A 335 5.03 -19.90 -8.07
CA THR A 335 4.17 -20.97 -7.55
C THR A 335 3.48 -20.65 -6.22
N PHE A 336 3.93 -19.64 -5.47
CA PHE A 336 3.47 -19.41 -4.09
C PHE A 336 2.00 -19.06 -4.01
N LYS A 337 1.49 -18.25 -4.95
CA LYS A 337 0.07 -17.89 -5.00
C LYS A 337 -0.83 -19.10 -5.18
N PHE A 338 -0.45 -20.05 -6.03
CA PHE A 338 -1.16 -21.32 -6.17
C PHE A 338 -1.21 -22.10 -4.85
N TRP A 339 -0.07 -22.24 -4.15
CA TRP A 339 -0.02 -22.98 -2.88
C TRP A 339 -0.89 -22.34 -1.80
N TYR A 340 -0.90 -21.01 -1.76
CA TYR A 340 -1.77 -20.23 -0.88
C TYR A 340 -3.26 -20.45 -1.21
N GLU A 341 -3.66 -20.29 -2.49
CA GLU A 341 -5.06 -20.47 -2.91
C GLU A 341 -5.56 -21.91 -2.68
N LEU A 342 -4.71 -22.91 -2.91
CA LEU A 342 -5.01 -24.30 -2.62
C LEU A 342 -5.21 -24.53 -1.12
N THR A 343 -4.33 -23.95 -0.29
CA THR A 343 -4.43 -24.03 1.18
C THR A 343 -5.70 -23.37 1.68
N ASP A 344 -6.00 -22.15 1.22
CA ASP A 344 -7.19 -21.42 1.62
C ASP A 344 -8.48 -22.17 1.25
N THR A 345 -8.51 -22.76 0.06
CA THR A 345 -9.64 -23.60 -0.38
C THR A 345 -9.80 -24.84 0.48
N LEU A 346 -8.70 -25.51 0.86
CA LEU A 346 -8.72 -26.73 1.67
C LEU A 346 -9.11 -26.50 3.14
N LYS A 347 -8.94 -25.28 3.67
CA LYS A 347 -9.44 -24.90 5.00
C LYS A 347 -10.95 -24.97 5.08
N SER A 348 -11.64 -24.80 3.96
CA SER A 348 -13.10 -24.89 3.92
C SER A 348 -13.56 -26.31 4.27
N PRO A 349 -14.50 -26.48 5.23
CA PRO A 349 -15.04 -27.79 5.58
C PRO A 349 -15.64 -28.56 4.39
N ARG A 350 -16.03 -27.84 3.33
CA ARG A 350 -16.57 -28.41 2.09
C ARG A 350 -15.58 -29.34 1.38
N PHE A 351 -14.28 -29.06 1.45
CA PHE A 351 -13.25 -29.76 0.66
C PHE A 351 -12.34 -30.66 1.48
N GLN A 352 -12.67 -30.88 2.76
CA GLN A 352 -11.85 -31.69 3.67
C GLN A 352 -11.69 -33.15 3.22
N SER A 353 -12.62 -33.68 2.42
CA SER A 353 -12.51 -35.04 1.85
C SER A 353 -11.38 -35.19 0.84
N ALA A 354 -10.90 -34.09 0.25
CA ALA A 354 -9.80 -34.08 -0.72
C ALA A 354 -8.42 -34.13 -0.04
N LEU A 355 -8.37 -33.72 1.22
CA LEU A 355 -7.14 -33.56 2.00
C LEU A 355 -6.23 -34.79 1.92
N PRO A 356 -6.70 -36.04 2.15
CA PRO A 356 -5.82 -37.21 2.16
C PRO A 356 -5.04 -37.44 0.85
N ALA A 357 -5.61 -37.04 -0.30
CA ALA A 357 -4.96 -37.15 -1.60
C ALA A 357 -3.90 -36.05 -1.82
N LEU A 358 -4.03 -34.91 -1.14
CA LEU A 358 -3.17 -33.74 -1.31
C LEU A 358 -2.09 -33.60 -0.22
N VAL A 359 -2.25 -34.27 0.93
CA VAL A 359 -1.27 -34.26 2.04
C VAL A 359 0.14 -34.60 1.57
N GLY A 360 0.31 -35.53 0.63
CA GLY A 360 1.63 -35.90 0.11
C GLY A 360 2.35 -34.75 -0.61
N TYR A 361 1.62 -33.84 -1.25
CA TYR A 361 2.19 -32.68 -1.92
C TYR A 361 2.69 -31.65 -0.92
N PHE A 362 1.89 -31.32 0.10
CA PHE A 362 2.32 -30.42 1.17
C PHE A 362 3.52 -30.99 1.95
N ASP A 363 3.56 -32.30 2.16
CA ASP A 363 4.69 -32.96 2.82
C ASP A 363 6.00 -32.78 2.03
N ARG A 364 5.96 -32.97 0.70
CA ARG A 364 7.08 -32.67 -0.21
C ARG A 364 7.41 -31.18 -0.25
N LEU A 365 6.40 -30.32 -0.23
CA LEU A 365 6.58 -28.87 -0.29
C LEU A 365 7.41 -28.37 0.89
N VAL A 366 7.16 -28.86 2.11
CA VAL A 366 7.99 -28.54 3.28
C VAL A 366 9.45 -28.91 3.05
N ASP A 367 9.73 -30.09 2.48
CA ASP A 367 11.11 -30.52 2.22
C ASP A 367 11.80 -29.63 1.18
N ILE A 368 11.07 -29.21 0.13
CA ILE A 368 11.57 -28.33 -0.93
C ILE A 368 11.82 -26.92 -0.37
N MET A 369 10.89 -26.36 0.41
CA MET A 369 11.07 -25.04 1.04
C MET A 369 12.29 -25.05 1.98
N ILE A 370 12.48 -26.11 2.79
CA ILE A 370 13.68 -26.24 3.64
C ILE A 370 14.97 -26.31 2.80
N MET A 371 14.91 -26.94 1.63
CA MET A 371 16.06 -27.01 0.71
C MET A 371 16.40 -25.63 0.13
N HIS A 372 15.40 -24.86 -0.31
CA HIS A 372 15.59 -23.51 -0.87
C HIS A 372 15.95 -22.45 0.18
N LEU A 373 15.69 -22.71 1.46
CA LEU A 373 16.14 -21.87 2.57
C LEU A 373 17.66 -21.90 2.82
N HIS A 374 18.37 -22.81 2.15
CA HIS A 374 19.82 -22.98 2.26
C HIS A 374 20.58 -21.80 1.67
N TYR A 375 21.50 -21.24 2.46
CA TYR A 375 22.43 -20.23 1.97
C TYR A 375 23.39 -20.82 0.94
N PRO A 376 23.58 -20.18 -0.22
CA PRO A 376 24.61 -20.56 -1.18
C PRO A 376 26.03 -20.47 -0.60
N ASP A 377 26.92 -21.35 -1.07
CA ASP A 377 28.30 -21.47 -0.59
C ASP A 377 29.14 -20.20 -0.87
N ASP A 378 28.76 -19.41 -1.88
CA ASP A 378 29.42 -18.19 -2.34
C ASP A 378 28.81 -16.89 -1.79
N SER A 379 27.87 -17.00 -0.83
CA SER A 379 27.14 -15.88 -0.22
C SER A 379 28.01 -14.77 0.39
N HIS A 380 29.29 -15.04 0.65
CA HIS A 380 30.27 -14.04 1.08
C HIS A 380 30.58 -12.97 0.03
N SER A 381 30.35 -13.27 -1.25
CA SER A 381 30.61 -12.36 -2.38
C SER A 381 29.44 -11.46 -2.73
N TRP A 382 28.28 -11.66 -2.09
CA TRP A 382 27.06 -10.94 -2.41
C TRP A 382 27.13 -9.45 -2.09
N THR A 383 26.45 -8.69 -2.93
CA THR A 383 26.11 -7.28 -2.73
C THR A 383 25.10 -7.13 -1.57
N ALA A 384 24.82 -5.89 -1.17
CA ALA A 384 23.79 -5.63 -0.17
C ALA A 384 22.38 -5.96 -0.71
N GLU A 385 22.13 -5.64 -1.99
CA GLU A 385 20.87 -5.91 -2.69
C GLU A 385 20.57 -7.41 -2.76
N GLU A 386 21.51 -8.24 -3.23
CA GLU A 386 21.33 -9.70 -3.29
C GLU A 386 21.06 -10.33 -1.91
N ARG A 387 21.65 -9.78 -0.84
CA ARG A 387 21.35 -10.22 0.53
C ARG A 387 19.94 -9.85 0.98
N ASP A 388 19.48 -8.66 0.60
CA ASP A 388 18.12 -8.19 0.92
C ASP A 388 17.09 -8.98 0.11
N ASP A 389 17.30 -9.19 -1.19
CA ASP A 389 16.44 -10.00 -2.06
C ASP A 389 16.31 -11.43 -1.55
N PHE A 390 17.43 -12.07 -1.18
CA PHE A 390 17.38 -13.42 -0.61
C PHE A 390 16.66 -13.43 0.74
N ARG A 391 16.85 -12.42 1.60
CA ARG A 391 16.11 -12.32 2.87
C ARG A 391 14.61 -12.23 2.62
N ASP A 392 14.18 -11.39 1.68
CA ASP A 392 12.77 -11.17 1.37
C ASP A 392 12.16 -12.44 0.75
N PHE A 393 12.88 -13.12 -0.13
CA PHE A 393 12.51 -14.45 -0.64
C PHE A 393 12.34 -15.49 0.49
N ARG A 394 13.23 -15.51 1.50
CA ARG A 394 13.09 -16.41 2.67
C ARG A 394 11.85 -16.08 3.50
N HIS A 395 11.41 -14.83 3.54
CA HIS A 395 10.16 -14.45 4.20
C HIS A 395 8.94 -15.00 3.45
N GLU A 396 8.90 -14.90 2.12
CA GLU A 396 7.84 -15.47 1.28
C GLU A 396 7.75 -17.00 1.39
N MET A 397 8.89 -17.70 1.37
CA MET A 397 8.93 -19.14 1.64
C MET A 397 8.43 -19.48 3.05
N GLY A 398 8.70 -18.60 4.01
CA GLY A 398 8.19 -18.72 5.37
C GLY A 398 6.66 -18.72 5.43
N ASP A 399 5.99 -17.94 4.58
CA ASP A 399 4.53 -17.93 4.49
C ASP A 399 4.00 -19.23 3.87
N THR A 400 4.65 -19.73 2.81
CA THR A 400 4.32 -21.04 2.22
C THR A 400 4.51 -22.19 3.23
N LEU A 401 5.51 -22.11 4.12
CA LEU A 401 5.71 -23.08 5.20
C LEU A 401 4.61 -23.02 6.26
N LYS A 402 4.07 -21.83 6.57
CA LYS A 402 2.91 -21.69 7.46
C LYS A 402 1.67 -22.33 6.84
N ASP A 403 1.43 -22.10 5.55
CA ASP A 403 0.35 -22.73 4.80
C ASP A 403 0.45 -24.27 4.88
N CYS A 404 1.66 -24.83 4.71
CA CYS A 404 1.89 -26.26 4.90
C CYS A 404 1.54 -26.72 6.33
N CYS A 405 1.92 -25.95 7.36
CA CYS A 405 1.63 -26.26 8.75
C CYS A 405 0.14 -26.26 9.06
N GLN A 406 -0.64 -25.41 8.42
CA GLN A 406 -2.10 -25.38 8.57
C GLN A 406 -2.78 -26.62 7.97
N ILE A 407 -2.18 -27.23 6.95
CA ILE A 407 -2.69 -28.44 6.29
C ILE A 407 -2.20 -29.73 6.96
N LEU A 408 -0.90 -29.82 7.25
CA LEU A 408 -0.26 -31.01 7.80
C LEU A 408 -0.36 -31.11 9.33
N GLY A 409 -0.54 -29.97 10.00
CA GLY A 409 -0.45 -29.83 11.44
C GLY A 409 0.99 -29.61 11.92
N ALA A 410 1.11 -28.95 13.09
CA ALA A 410 2.39 -28.57 13.68
C ALA A 410 3.34 -29.76 13.93
N GLU A 411 2.84 -30.87 14.47
CA GLU A 411 3.65 -32.05 14.80
C GLU A 411 4.44 -32.55 13.58
N ARG A 412 3.77 -32.78 12.45
CA ARG A 412 4.39 -33.30 11.23
C ARG A 412 5.33 -32.29 10.59
N CYS A 413 4.97 -31.02 10.60
CA CYS A 413 5.80 -29.94 10.05
C CYS A 413 7.07 -29.70 10.86
N LEU A 414 7.01 -29.80 12.19
CA LEU A 414 8.16 -29.66 13.09
C LEU A 414 9.07 -30.90 13.07
N GLU A 415 8.50 -32.09 12.88
CA GLU A 415 9.28 -33.34 12.83
C GLU A 415 10.28 -33.36 11.67
N LYS A 416 9.95 -32.78 10.51
CA LYS A 416 10.84 -32.70 9.34
C LYS A 416 12.16 -31.97 9.62
N PRO A 417 12.17 -30.67 10.03
CA PRO A 417 13.41 -29.99 10.38
C PRO A 417 14.10 -30.63 11.60
N PHE A 418 13.34 -31.13 12.58
CA PHE A 418 13.93 -31.85 13.73
C PHE A 418 14.76 -33.06 13.30
N ILE A 419 14.22 -33.95 12.46
CA ILE A 419 14.92 -35.13 11.94
C ILE A 419 16.14 -34.71 11.12
N LYS A 420 16.01 -33.68 10.27
CA LYS A 420 17.15 -33.16 9.47
C LYS A 420 18.28 -32.68 10.37
N ILE A 421 17.99 -31.83 11.36
CA ILE A 421 19.01 -31.30 12.30
C ILE A 421 19.65 -32.45 13.08
N LYS A 422 18.85 -33.37 13.63
CA LYS A 422 19.35 -34.52 14.39
C LYS A 422 20.28 -35.39 13.55
N THR A 423 19.88 -35.69 12.31
CA THR A 423 20.69 -36.50 11.38
C THR A 423 22.01 -35.83 11.07
N LEU A 424 22.02 -34.51 10.84
CA LEU A 424 23.24 -33.74 10.60
C LEU A 424 24.16 -33.69 11.83
N LEU A 425 23.61 -33.54 13.04
CA LEU A 425 24.40 -33.52 14.28
C LEU A 425 25.00 -34.88 14.65
N ASP A 426 24.38 -35.99 14.22
CA ASP A 426 24.88 -37.34 14.47
C ASP A 426 25.97 -37.76 13.44
N GLN A 427 26.26 -36.93 12.43
CA GLN A 427 27.36 -37.18 11.48
C GLN A 427 28.73 -36.96 12.12
N THR A 428 29.71 -37.76 11.69
CA THR A 428 31.09 -37.67 12.19
C THR A 428 31.93 -36.57 11.53
N GLU A 429 31.51 -36.11 10.35
CA GLU A 429 32.20 -35.06 9.58
C GLU A 429 31.66 -33.67 9.94
N PRO A 430 32.49 -32.61 9.84
CA PRO A 430 32.04 -31.26 10.11
C PRO A 430 31.00 -30.83 9.07
N VAL A 431 29.77 -30.60 9.52
CA VAL A 431 28.66 -30.15 8.66
C VAL A 431 28.78 -28.64 8.40
N PRO A 432 28.69 -28.18 7.14
CA PRO A 432 28.62 -26.76 6.82
C PRO A 432 27.46 -26.07 7.55
N TRP A 433 27.70 -24.87 8.06
CA TRP A 433 26.72 -24.19 8.91
C TRP A 433 25.40 -23.91 8.17
N GLN A 434 25.46 -23.70 6.85
CA GLN A 434 24.31 -23.45 5.98
C GLN A 434 23.32 -24.62 5.96
N GLN A 435 23.81 -25.86 6.09
CA GLN A 435 22.95 -27.05 6.12
C GLN A 435 22.19 -27.18 7.44
N LEU A 436 22.78 -26.69 8.54
CA LEU A 436 22.12 -26.64 9.85
C LEU A 436 21.20 -25.43 9.98
N GLU A 437 21.57 -24.28 9.41
CA GLU A 437 20.80 -23.04 9.57
C GLU A 437 19.44 -23.10 8.86
N ALA A 438 19.35 -23.64 7.65
CA ALA A 438 18.10 -23.70 6.87
C ALA A 438 16.93 -24.40 7.60
N PRO A 439 17.10 -25.63 8.15
CA PRO A 439 16.05 -26.26 8.95
C PRO A 439 15.79 -25.53 10.29
N ILE A 440 16.75 -24.81 10.86
CA ILE A 440 16.50 -23.97 12.05
C ILE A 440 15.65 -22.75 11.68
N PHE A 441 15.91 -22.14 10.53
CA PHE A 441 15.11 -21.03 10.03
C PHE A 441 13.66 -21.47 9.76
N SER A 442 13.44 -22.66 9.20
CA SER A 442 12.08 -23.15 8.94
C SER A 442 11.28 -23.35 10.22
N LEU A 443 11.91 -23.80 11.32
CA LEU A 443 11.30 -23.82 12.65
C LEU A 443 10.79 -22.43 13.04
N ARG A 444 11.65 -21.40 12.93
CA ARG A 444 11.27 -20.02 13.22
C ARG A 444 10.10 -19.56 12.35
N ALA A 445 10.14 -19.84 11.05
CA ALA A 445 9.13 -19.40 10.10
C ALA A 445 7.74 -19.98 10.41
N MET A 446 7.67 -21.26 10.76
CA MET A 446 6.43 -21.97 11.09
C MET A 446 5.88 -21.62 12.48
N GLY A 447 6.63 -20.93 13.33
CA GLY A 447 6.31 -20.76 14.74
C GLY A 447 4.96 -20.10 15.07
N SER A 448 4.34 -19.33 14.16
CA SER A 448 2.97 -18.81 14.40
C SER A 448 1.89 -19.89 14.35
N GLU A 449 2.12 -20.96 13.61
CA GLU A 449 1.12 -22.01 13.37
C GLU A 449 1.23 -23.14 14.40
N VAL A 450 2.21 -23.08 15.29
CA VAL A 450 2.44 -24.07 16.34
C VAL A 450 1.62 -23.68 17.57
N PRO A 451 0.70 -24.54 18.03
CA PRO A 451 -0.09 -24.25 19.23
C PRO A 451 0.73 -24.40 20.51
N GLU A 452 0.34 -23.70 21.58
CA GLU A 452 0.99 -23.81 22.89
C GLU A 452 0.93 -25.24 23.47
N SER A 453 -0.02 -26.06 23.02
CA SER A 453 -0.24 -27.44 23.46
C SER A 453 0.63 -28.49 22.75
N GLU A 454 1.58 -28.10 21.91
CA GLU A 454 2.46 -29.05 21.22
C GLU A 454 3.50 -29.60 22.21
N GLU A 455 3.32 -30.85 22.67
CA GLU A 455 4.18 -31.46 23.68
C GLU A 455 5.05 -32.60 23.15
N LYS A 456 4.95 -32.95 21.86
CA LYS A 456 5.62 -34.13 21.32
C LYS A 456 6.98 -33.79 20.72
N VAL A 457 7.05 -32.77 19.85
CA VAL A 457 8.24 -32.47 19.05
C VAL A 457 9.02 -31.28 19.62
N MET A 458 8.34 -30.25 20.10
CA MET A 458 8.92 -29.00 20.57
C MET A 458 9.89 -29.18 21.76
N PRO A 459 9.59 -30.00 22.79
CA PRO A 459 10.58 -30.27 23.85
C PRO A 459 11.89 -30.85 23.29
N GLN A 460 11.78 -31.79 22.33
CA GLN A 460 12.94 -32.43 21.71
C GLN A 460 13.73 -31.43 20.87
N ILE A 461 13.05 -30.50 20.18
CA ILE A 461 13.70 -29.41 19.44
C ILE A 461 14.49 -28.50 20.39
N LEU A 462 13.90 -28.06 21.50
CA LEU A 462 14.61 -27.18 22.45
C LEU A 462 15.82 -27.86 23.09
N GLU A 463 15.71 -29.15 23.43
CA GLU A 463 16.85 -29.95 23.87
C GLU A 463 17.94 -30.04 22.78
N LEU A 464 17.54 -30.21 21.52
CA LEU A 464 18.45 -30.27 20.37
C LEU A 464 19.20 -28.96 20.15
N LEU A 465 18.54 -27.81 20.35
CA LEU A 465 19.18 -26.49 20.21
C LEU A 465 20.40 -26.33 21.13
N SER A 466 20.38 -26.98 22.32
CA SER A 466 21.51 -26.94 23.27
C SER A 466 22.76 -27.67 22.79
N ARG A 467 22.64 -28.54 21.79
CA ARG A 467 23.72 -29.34 21.21
C ARG A 467 24.32 -28.74 19.94
N LEU A 468 23.80 -27.59 19.48
CA LEU A 468 24.26 -26.97 18.25
C LEU A 468 25.70 -26.45 18.36
N PRO A 469 26.47 -26.49 17.26
CA PRO A 469 27.83 -25.97 17.25
C PRO A 469 27.86 -24.44 17.41
N ASP A 470 28.95 -23.94 18.00
CA ASP A 470 29.16 -22.53 18.28
C ASP A 470 29.57 -21.77 17.00
N HIS A 471 28.60 -21.49 16.12
CA HIS A 471 28.76 -20.69 14.91
C HIS A 471 27.80 -19.49 14.94
N PRO A 472 28.24 -18.25 14.60
CA PRO A 472 27.43 -17.05 14.73
C PRO A 472 26.05 -17.14 14.03
N LYS A 473 26.01 -17.61 12.78
CA LYS A 473 24.74 -17.75 12.02
C LYS A 473 23.79 -18.81 12.58
N ILE A 474 24.33 -19.92 13.11
CA ILE A 474 23.52 -20.97 13.73
C ILE A 474 22.96 -20.45 15.05
N ARG A 475 23.78 -19.77 15.86
CA ARG A 475 23.34 -19.17 17.12
C ARG A 475 22.31 -18.07 16.90
N TYR A 476 22.50 -17.23 15.90
CA TYR A 476 21.51 -16.23 15.49
C TYR A 476 20.16 -16.88 15.19
N ALA A 477 20.13 -17.89 14.31
CA ALA A 477 18.89 -18.59 13.96
C ALA A 477 18.25 -19.30 15.17
N ALA A 478 19.04 -20.01 15.98
CA ALA A 478 18.56 -20.70 17.17
C ALA A 478 18.02 -19.75 18.24
N THR A 479 18.66 -18.59 18.43
CA THR A 479 18.20 -17.54 19.35
C THR A 479 16.84 -17.00 18.93
N LEU A 480 16.64 -16.80 17.62
CA LEU A 480 15.35 -16.36 17.08
C LEU A 480 14.27 -17.44 17.11
N VAL A 481 14.63 -18.73 17.06
CA VAL A 481 13.71 -19.83 17.37
C VAL A 481 13.26 -19.73 18.83
N ILE A 482 14.19 -19.62 19.79
CA ILE A 482 13.84 -19.44 21.22
C ILE A 482 12.90 -18.23 21.40
N SER A 483 13.24 -17.10 20.77
CA SER A 483 12.40 -15.90 20.77
C SER A 483 11.00 -16.15 20.24
N ARG A 484 10.85 -16.96 19.19
CA ARG A 484 9.55 -17.21 18.54
C ARG A 484 8.66 -18.12 19.36
N TYR A 485 9.25 -19.02 20.14
CA TYR A 485 8.57 -20.01 20.99
C TYR A 485 8.58 -19.64 22.49
N SER A 486 8.76 -18.36 22.83
CA SER A 486 8.68 -17.87 24.21
C SER A 486 7.32 -18.15 24.86
N PHE A 487 6.23 -18.02 24.09
CA PHE A 487 4.87 -18.32 24.55
C PHE A 487 4.72 -19.79 25.00
N TRP A 488 5.39 -20.71 24.31
CA TRP A 488 5.40 -22.13 24.64
C TRP A 488 6.23 -22.38 25.90
N THR A 489 7.39 -21.71 26.01
CA THR A 489 8.27 -21.78 27.19
C THR A 489 7.56 -21.44 28.49
N ARG A 490 6.58 -20.53 28.46
CA ARG A 490 5.74 -20.19 29.63
C ARG A 490 5.10 -21.43 30.28
N LEU A 491 4.72 -22.44 29.50
CA LEU A 491 4.13 -23.68 29.99
C LEU A 491 5.19 -24.75 30.37
N HIS A 492 6.46 -24.52 30.03
CA HIS A 492 7.56 -25.45 30.20
C HIS A 492 8.78 -24.76 30.86
N PRO A 493 8.64 -24.29 32.11
CA PRO A 493 9.63 -23.45 32.80
C PRO A 493 11.00 -24.10 32.99
N GLN A 494 11.13 -25.42 32.86
CA GLN A 494 12.40 -26.13 32.97
C GLN A 494 13.45 -25.67 31.95
N PHE A 495 13.04 -25.06 30.82
CA PHE A 495 13.95 -24.58 29.79
C PHE A 495 14.48 -23.16 30.04
N ILE A 496 13.84 -22.38 30.93
CA ILE A 496 14.14 -20.96 31.16
C ILE A 496 15.61 -20.74 31.51
N THR A 497 16.15 -21.50 32.47
CA THR A 497 17.55 -21.33 32.91
C THR A 497 18.54 -21.56 31.77
N TYR A 498 18.30 -22.58 30.94
CA TYR A 498 19.14 -22.84 29.77
C TYR A 498 19.02 -21.71 28.74
N GLN A 499 17.80 -21.29 28.41
CA GLN A 499 17.54 -20.24 27.42
C GLN A 499 18.13 -18.90 27.85
N LEU A 500 17.99 -18.50 29.12
CA LEU A 500 18.61 -17.29 29.66
C LEU A 500 20.13 -17.32 29.53
N ASN A 501 20.77 -18.44 29.86
CA ASN A 501 22.21 -18.59 29.70
C ASN A 501 22.63 -18.55 28.22
N PHE A 502 21.86 -19.19 27.34
CA PHE A 502 22.12 -19.21 25.90
C PHE A 502 22.00 -17.81 25.28
N ILE A 503 20.96 -17.07 25.64
CA ILE A 503 20.70 -15.68 25.23
C ILE A 503 21.78 -14.75 25.80
N SER A 504 22.11 -14.88 27.09
CA SER A 504 23.13 -14.06 27.75
C SER A 504 24.50 -14.19 27.10
N ALA A 505 24.88 -15.41 26.70
CA ALA A 505 26.12 -15.65 25.97
C ALA A 505 26.10 -15.05 24.55
N GLY A 506 24.93 -14.89 23.94
CA GLY A 506 24.77 -14.28 22.61
C GLY A 506 25.16 -12.80 22.56
N PHE A 507 25.02 -12.06 23.66
CA PHE A 507 25.46 -10.66 23.76
C PHE A 507 26.99 -10.48 23.66
N GLN A 508 27.78 -11.55 23.80
CA GLN A 508 29.24 -11.49 23.62
C GLN A 508 29.66 -11.49 22.13
N ASN A 509 28.71 -11.67 21.21
CA ASN A 509 28.95 -11.73 19.77
C ASN A 509 28.12 -10.66 19.06
N ASP A 510 28.80 -9.72 18.40
CA ASP A 510 28.16 -8.59 17.71
C ASP A 510 27.15 -9.01 16.63
N GLU A 511 27.35 -10.16 15.97
CA GLU A 511 26.40 -10.67 14.97
C GLU A 511 25.12 -11.27 15.59
N VAL A 512 25.13 -11.57 16.89
CA VAL A 512 24.05 -12.26 17.61
C VAL A 512 23.39 -11.37 18.67
N ALA A 513 24.02 -10.26 19.04
CA ALA A 513 23.56 -9.34 20.09
C ALA A 513 22.12 -8.84 19.83
N ALA A 514 21.81 -8.38 18.61
CA ALA A 514 20.46 -7.91 18.26
C ALA A 514 19.39 -9.03 18.38
N ALA A 515 19.69 -10.24 17.91
CA ALA A 515 18.81 -11.39 18.08
C ALA A 515 18.64 -11.77 19.56
N SER A 516 19.70 -11.59 20.36
CA SER A 516 19.69 -11.88 21.80
C SER A 516 18.85 -10.87 22.58
N ALA A 517 18.91 -9.58 22.22
CA ALA A 517 18.05 -8.53 22.76
C ALA A 517 16.57 -8.85 22.48
N LEU A 518 16.25 -9.20 21.23
CA LEU A 518 14.89 -9.57 20.83
C LEU A 518 14.40 -10.84 21.55
N ALA A 519 15.25 -11.87 21.64
CA ALA A 519 14.90 -13.10 22.34
C ALA A 519 14.68 -12.89 23.84
N LEU A 520 15.51 -12.05 24.48
CA LEU A 520 15.33 -11.68 25.88
C LEU A 520 14.00 -10.94 26.07
N LYS A 521 13.68 -9.99 25.19
CA LYS A 521 12.41 -9.26 25.20
C LYS A 521 11.19 -10.17 25.18
N TYR A 522 11.11 -11.08 24.21
CA TYR A 522 9.96 -11.99 24.10
C TYR A 522 9.90 -13.01 25.23
N LEU A 523 11.06 -13.56 25.65
CA LEU A 523 11.12 -14.46 26.79
C LEU A 523 10.63 -13.78 28.07
N CYS A 524 11.11 -12.56 28.34
CA CYS A 524 10.68 -11.77 29.50
C CYS A 524 9.22 -11.35 29.43
N LYS A 525 8.70 -11.02 28.24
CA LYS A 525 7.29 -10.69 28.02
C LYS A 525 6.37 -11.85 28.34
N ASP A 526 6.63 -13.02 27.76
CA ASP A 526 5.74 -14.17 27.89
C ASP A 526 5.94 -14.93 29.20
N CYS A 527 7.14 -14.91 29.78
CA CYS A 527 7.48 -15.62 31.02
C CYS A 527 7.66 -14.70 32.23
N SER A 528 7.17 -13.46 32.19
CA SER A 528 7.37 -12.41 33.22
C SER A 528 7.12 -12.91 34.65
N GLU A 529 6.00 -13.57 34.91
CA GLU A 529 5.65 -14.11 36.23
C GLU A 529 6.65 -15.16 36.76
N LEU A 530 7.25 -15.95 35.85
CA LEU A 530 8.22 -16.99 36.19
C LEU A 530 9.64 -16.41 36.40
N LEU A 531 9.85 -15.16 35.98
CA LEU A 531 11.15 -14.49 35.99
C LEU A 531 11.31 -13.50 37.15
N VAL A 532 10.28 -13.32 38.00
CA VAL A 532 10.32 -12.41 39.15
C VAL A 532 11.47 -12.73 40.11
N ASP A 533 11.78 -14.01 40.33
CA ASP A 533 12.87 -14.42 41.21
C ASP A 533 14.27 -14.09 40.65
N TYR A 534 14.38 -13.88 39.33
CA TYR A 534 15.63 -13.54 38.65
C TYR A 534 15.91 -12.03 38.59
N VAL A 535 15.00 -11.18 39.08
CA VAL A 535 15.14 -9.70 39.02
C VAL A 535 16.45 -9.21 39.64
N SER A 536 16.91 -9.84 40.72
CA SER A 536 18.16 -9.48 41.39
C SER A 536 19.39 -9.71 40.50
N ASP A 537 19.36 -10.74 39.66
CA ASP A 537 20.43 -11.07 38.71
C ASP A 537 20.30 -10.26 37.40
N LEU A 538 19.08 -9.89 37.01
CA LEU A 538 18.80 -9.06 35.82
C LEU A 538 19.34 -7.63 35.96
N HIS A 539 19.33 -7.05 37.17
CA HIS A 539 19.79 -5.68 37.39
C HIS A 539 21.27 -5.44 37.02
N PRO A 540 22.26 -6.19 37.55
CA PRO A 540 23.66 -6.00 37.18
C PRO A 540 23.91 -6.32 35.69
N PHE A 541 23.18 -7.29 35.14
CA PHE A 541 23.22 -7.62 33.70
C PHE A 541 22.76 -6.43 32.85
N TYR A 542 21.58 -5.88 33.14
CA TYR A 542 20.98 -4.73 32.45
C TYR A 542 21.93 -3.54 32.44
N THR A 543 22.44 -3.16 33.62
CA THR A 543 23.32 -2.00 33.80
C THR A 543 24.64 -2.14 33.03
N SER A 544 25.14 -3.37 32.87
CA SER A 544 26.37 -3.65 32.12
C SER A 544 26.14 -3.58 30.60
N ILE A 545 25.10 -4.23 30.11
CA ILE A 545 24.91 -4.48 28.68
C ILE A 545 24.32 -3.28 27.95
N ILE A 546 23.45 -2.51 28.60
CA ILE A 546 22.80 -1.37 27.97
C ILE A 546 23.79 -0.32 27.45
N ARG A 547 24.96 -0.22 28.08
CA ARG A 547 26.03 0.72 27.70
C ARG A 547 26.87 0.26 26.51
N SER A 548 26.84 -1.03 26.17
CA SER A 548 27.61 -1.60 25.06
C SER A 548 26.79 -1.76 23.78
N LEU A 549 25.47 -1.74 23.87
CA LEU A 549 24.58 -2.01 22.75
C LEU A 549 24.24 -0.75 21.95
N PRO A 550 23.94 -0.90 20.65
CA PRO A 550 23.20 0.12 19.90
C PRO A 550 21.87 0.43 20.59
N PHE A 551 21.41 1.68 20.46
CA PHE A 551 20.19 2.17 21.14
C PHE A 551 18.95 1.28 20.88
N SER A 552 18.75 0.81 19.65
CA SER A 552 17.61 -0.07 19.32
C SER A 552 17.62 -1.37 20.13
N ASP A 553 18.77 -2.01 20.26
CA ASP A 553 18.91 -3.27 21.00
C ASP A 553 18.84 -3.03 22.52
N ALA A 554 19.41 -1.91 22.99
CA ALA A 554 19.28 -1.44 24.37
C ALA A 554 17.81 -1.19 24.77
N LEU A 555 17.01 -0.66 23.86
CA LEU A 555 15.59 -0.44 24.07
C LEU A 555 14.81 -1.76 24.16
N ASP A 556 15.12 -2.74 23.32
CA ASP A 556 14.54 -4.10 23.41
C ASP A 556 14.86 -4.76 24.76
N VAL A 557 16.11 -4.63 25.25
CA VAL A 557 16.50 -5.13 26.57
C VAL A 557 15.78 -4.37 27.69
N THR A 558 15.57 -3.06 27.55
CA THR A 558 14.79 -2.24 28.50
C THR A 558 13.33 -2.70 28.56
N GLU A 559 12.71 -2.96 27.41
CA GLU A 559 11.37 -3.53 27.32
C GLU A 559 11.29 -4.92 27.96
N ALA A 560 12.31 -5.77 27.76
CA ALA A 560 12.41 -7.07 28.40
C ALA A 560 12.32 -6.95 29.93
N VAL A 561 13.16 -6.09 30.51
CA VAL A 561 13.19 -5.86 31.96
C VAL A 561 11.87 -5.26 32.45
N ALA A 562 11.31 -4.29 31.72
CA ALA A 562 10.03 -3.66 32.07
C ALA A 562 8.89 -4.67 32.20
N HIS A 563 8.83 -5.70 31.32
CA HIS A 563 7.84 -6.77 31.42
C HIS A 563 7.96 -7.61 32.69
N VAL A 564 9.19 -7.95 33.12
CA VAL A 564 9.40 -8.69 34.38
C VAL A 564 9.02 -7.82 35.57
N LEU A 565 9.40 -6.53 35.55
CA LEU A 565 9.07 -5.57 36.59
C LEU A 565 7.55 -5.36 36.74
N ALA A 566 6.79 -5.41 35.64
CA ALA A 566 5.33 -5.33 35.68
C ALA A 566 4.68 -6.51 36.43
N ALA A 567 5.36 -7.66 36.54
CA ALA A 567 4.89 -8.84 37.27
C ALA A 567 5.34 -8.89 38.75
N VAL A 568 6.20 -7.95 39.20
CA VAL A 568 6.68 -7.89 40.59
C VAL A 568 5.51 -7.53 41.54
N PRO A 569 5.47 -8.09 42.78
CA PRO A 569 4.47 -7.71 43.76
C PRO A 569 4.39 -6.19 44.00
N ILE A 570 3.18 -5.64 44.01
CA ILE A 570 2.91 -4.18 44.11
C ILE A 570 3.65 -3.53 45.29
N ALA A 571 3.79 -4.25 46.41
CA ALA A 571 4.50 -3.77 47.60
C ALA A 571 5.98 -3.42 47.36
N ASN A 572 6.64 -4.13 46.43
CA ASN A 572 8.05 -3.95 46.10
C ASN A 572 8.25 -3.18 44.79
N MET A 573 7.17 -2.89 44.05
CA MET A 573 7.24 -2.35 42.70
C MET A 573 7.90 -0.98 42.65
N GLN A 574 7.59 -0.09 43.61
CA GLN A 574 8.21 1.25 43.66
C GLN A 574 9.73 1.13 43.86
N ASP A 575 10.18 0.30 44.80
CA ASP A 575 11.61 0.13 45.09
C ASP A 575 12.37 -0.51 43.91
N THR A 576 11.76 -1.50 43.25
CA THR A 576 12.36 -2.12 42.05
C THR A 576 12.42 -1.13 40.89
N LEU A 577 11.37 -0.34 40.65
CA LEU A 577 11.37 0.72 39.64
C LEU A 577 12.43 1.79 39.96
N GLN A 578 12.51 2.16 41.25
CA GLN A 578 13.64 2.77 41.97
C GLN A 578 14.99 2.36 41.38
N HIS A 579 15.27 1.08 41.56
CA HIS A 579 16.56 0.49 41.32
C HIS A 579 16.99 0.55 39.85
N PHE A 580 16.07 0.31 38.91
CA PHE A 580 16.38 0.28 37.47
C PHE A 580 16.36 1.67 36.81
N CYS A 581 15.45 2.56 37.20
CA CYS A 581 15.28 3.84 36.50
C CYS A 581 16.13 4.98 37.08
N LEU A 582 16.48 4.93 38.37
CA LEU A 582 17.24 6.02 39.00
C LEU A 582 18.63 6.26 38.36
N PRO A 583 19.40 5.25 37.93
CA PRO A 583 20.62 5.47 37.17
C PRO A 583 20.39 6.26 35.87
N LEU A 584 19.30 6.00 35.15
CA LEU A 584 18.95 6.73 33.93
C LEU A 584 18.61 8.18 34.25
N ALA A 585 17.83 8.41 35.31
CA ALA A 585 17.49 9.75 35.78
C ALA A 585 18.72 10.55 36.28
N GLN A 586 19.71 9.88 36.87
CA GLN A 586 20.97 10.49 37.30
C GLN A 586 21.84 10.90 36.11
N ASP A 587 21.93 10.04 35.08
CA ASP A 587 22.63 10.36 33.84
C ASP A 587 21.96 11.55 33.13
N LEU A 588 20.63 11.55 33.08
CA LEU A 588 19.82 12.64 32.54
C LEU A 588 20.08 13.95 33.31
N HIS A 589 20.00 13.92 34.64
CA HIS A 589 20.28 15.08 35.49
C HIS A 589 21.71 15.61 35.30
N THR A 590 22.69 14.72 35.14
CA THR A 590 24.10 15.10 34.92
C THR A 590 24.27 15.89 33.62
N ILE A 591 23.60 15.47 32.54
CA ILE A 591 23.64 16.17 31.25
C ILE A 591 22.91 17.51 31.35
N VAL A 592 21.70 17.53 31.93
CA VAL A 592 20.87 18.72 32.03
C VAL A 592 21.50 19.79 32.93
N MET A 593 22.35 19.42 33.89
CA MET A 593 23.09 20.38 34.73
C MET A 593 24.26 21.07 34.03
N LYS A 594 24.77 20.56 32.89
CA LYS A 594 25.85 21.19 32.11
C LYS A 594 25.44 22.59 31.63
N ASP A 595 26.36 23.54 31.54
CA ASP A 595 26.05 24.89 31.05
C ASP A 595 25.47 24.84 29.61
N LYS A 596 24.48 25.69 29.26
CA LYS A 596 23.77 25.61 27.96
C LYS A 596 24.75 25.76 26.78
N ALA A 597 25.83 26.53 26.95
CA ALA A 597 26.88 26.69 25.95
C ALA A 597 27.76 25.44 25.74
N SER A 598 27.72 24.47 26.67
CA SER A 598 28.51 23.23 26.63
C SER A 598 27.71 22.00 26.16
N ILE A 599 26.41 22.16 25.92
CA ILE A 599 25.53 21.09 25.44
C ILE A 599 25.85 20.82 23.96
N THR A 600 26.19 19.58 23.65
CA THR A 600 26.44 19.12 22.29
C THR A 600 25.21 18.45 21.67
N ARG A 601 25.24 18.19 20.36
CA ARG A 601 24.20 17.40 19.69
C ARG A 601 24.14 15.96 20.22
N GLU A 602 25.30 15.38 20.57
CA GLU A 602 25.39 14.05 21.16
C GLU A 602 24.72 14.00 22.55
N ASP A 603 24.87 15.08 23.35
CA ASP A 603 24.17 15.21 24.62
C ASP A 603 22.63 15.22 24.42
N SER A 604 22.13 15.94 23.42
CA SER A 604 20.70 15.98 23.09
C SER A 604 20.17 14.61 22.66
N VAL A 605 20.89 13.91 21.78
CA VAL A 605 20.53 12.53 21.38
C VAL A 605 20.51 11.61 22.60
N ARG A 606 21.53 11.65 23.46
CA ARG A 606 21.58 10.81 24.66
C ARG A 606 20.46 11.12 25.64
N VAL A 607 20.08 12.39 25.79
CA VAL A 607 18.93 12.81 26.59
C VAL A 607 17.63 12.20 26.03
N GLY A 608 17.45 12.25 24.70
CA GLY A 608 16.35 11.59 24.02
C GLY A 608 16.32 10.09 24.28
N ASP A 609 17.44 9.40 24.09
CA ASP A 609 17.57 7.95 24.32
C ASP A 609 17.20 7.56 25.76
N LEU A 610 17.73 8.28 26.76
CA LEU A 610 17.42 8.06 28.17
C LEU A 610 15.94 8.28 28.50
N LEU A 611 15.32 9.29 27.89
CA LEU A 611 13.90 9.55 28.07
C LEU A 611 13.05 8.45 27.44
N ASP A 612 13.45 7.91 26.29
CA ASP A 612 12.73 6.81 25.64
C ASP A 612 12.83 5.50 26.45
N GLU A 613 14.01 5.19 27.01
CA GLU A 613 14.19 4.09 27.96
C GLU A 613 13.25 4.24 29.18
N ILE A 614 13.15 5.44 29.76
CA ILE A 614 12.20 5.75 30.86
C ILE A 614 10.75 5.61 30.37
N ALA A 615 10.44 6.07 29.16
CA ALA A 615 9.10 6.01 28.60
C ALA A 615 8.59 4.56 28.46
N VAL A 616 9.47 3.62 28.12
CA VAL A 616 9.16 2.17 28.04
C VAL A 616 8.71 1.62 29.39
N PHE A 617 9.40 1.96 30.49
CA PHE A 617 8.97 1.55 31.82
C PHE A 617 7.59 2.11 32.18
N LEU A 618 7.33 3.38 31.86
CA LEU A 618 6.03 4.03 32.11
C LEU A 618 4.90 3.45 31.24
N GLU A 619 5.23 2.92 30.06
CA GLU A 619 4.28 2.30 29.14
C GLU A 619 3.85 0.92 29.60
N ILE A 620 4.79 0.11 30.09
CA ILE A 620 4.56 -1.32 30.37
C ILE A 620 4.14 -1.56 31.82
N ILE A 621 4.66 -0.76 32.76
CA ILE A 621 4.41 -0.96 34.19
C ILE A 621 3.21 -0.13 34.64
N HIS A 622 2.04 -0.74 34.62
CA HIS A 622 0.77 -0.13 35.02
C HIS A 622 -0.11 -1.10 35.86
N PRO A 623 0.23 -1.34 37.14
CA PRO A 623 -0.53 -2.25 37.99
C PRO A 623 -1.98 -1.77 38.16
N ASP A 624 -2.94 -2.70 38.19
CA ASP A 624 -4.34 -2.37 38.47
C ASP A 624 -4.52 -2.10 39.97
N ILE A 625 -4.84 -0.85 40.31
CA ILE A 625 -4.97 -0.39 41.69
C ILE A 625 -6.34 0.28 41.88
N PRO A 626 -7.12 -0.11 42.90
CA PRO A 626 -8.40 0.53 43.20
C PRO A 626 -8.25 2.04 43.47
N LEU A 627 -9.21 2.82 42.96
CA LEU A 627 -9.23 4.27 43.19
C LEU A 627 -9.26 4.61 44.68
N GLY A 628 -8.48 5.62 45.08
CA GLY A 628 -8.34 6.05 46.47
C GLY A 628 -7.18 5.39 47.24
N GLN A 629 -6.48 4.42 46.64
CA GLN A 629 -5.21 3.90 47.14
C GLN A 629 -4.01 4.58 46.47
N PRO A 630 -2.86 4.70 47.16
CA PRO A 630 -1.65 5.27 46.55
C PRO A 630 -1.14 4.37 45.42
N HIS A 631 -0.85 4.98 44.27
CA HIS A 631 -0.30 4.28 43.11
C HIS A 631 1.25 4.39 43.12
N PRO A 632 2.01 3.28 43.20
CA PRO A 632 3.46 3.30 43.35
C PRO A 632 4.16 3.98 42.16
N CYS A 633 3.68 3.74 40.94
CA CYS A 633 4.24 4.39 39.76
C CYS A 633 3.97 5.91 39.71
N VAL A 634 2.86 6.40 40.28
CA VAL A 634 2.59 7.85 40.35
C VAL A 634 3.50 8.52 41.37
N ASN A 635 3.74 7.86 42.52
CA ASN A 635 4.74 8.32 43.48
C ASN A 635 6.13 8.41 42.84
N PHE A 636 6.51 7.38 42.08
CA PHE A 636 7.76 7.37 41.34
C PHE A 636 7.85 8.49 40.29
N VAL A 637 6.79 8.71 39.51
CA VAL A 637 6.76 9.82 38.54
C VAL A 637 6.91 11.17 39.24
N ASN A 638 6.32 11.34 40.44
CA ASN A 638 6.51 12.54 41.25
C ASN A 638 7.99 12.71 41.70
N GLU A 639 8.72 11.62 41.92
CA GLU A 639 10.16 11.66 42.20
C GLU A 639 10.99 12.01 40.95
N LEU A 640 10.57 11.57 39.76
CA LEU A 640 11.22 11.92 38.48
C LEU A 640 10.92 13.36 38.03
N TRP A 641 9.81 13.94 38.50
CA TRP A 641 9.31 15.23 38.04
C TRP A 641 10.36 16.36 38.02
N PRO A 642 11.20 16.55 39.05
CA PRO A 642 12.22 17.60 39.03
C PRO A 642 13.17 17.49 37.83
N VAL A 643 13.50 16.27 37.39
CA VAL A 643 14.38 16.06 36.24
C VAL A 643 13.64 16.37 34.93
N PHE A 644 12.36 15.99 34.80
CA PHE A 644 11.54 16.39 33.66
C PHE A 644 11.37 17.90 33.53
N ASP A 645 11.17 18.60 34.65
CA ASP A 645 11.09 20.06 34.69
C ASP A 645 12.40 20.70 34.21
N LEU A 646 13.55 20.20 34.67
CA LEU A 646 14.85 20.68 34.22
C LEU A 646 15.10 20.41 32.73
N CYS A 647 14.63 19.26 32.21
CA CYS A 647 14.69 18.96 30.79
C CYS A 647 13.88 19.96 29.97
N LEU A 648 12.65 20.29 30.38
CA LEU A 648 11.83 21.30 29.72
C LEU A 648 12.49 22.68 29.74
N ASP A 649 13.04 23.08 30.88
CA ASP A 649 13.68 24.40 31.03
C ASP A 649 14.94 24.53 30.12
N LYS A 650 15.67 23.44 29.88
CA LYS A 650 16.90 23.44 29.08
C LYS A 650 16.70 23.12 27.59
N PHE A 651 15.83 22.17 27.29
CA PHE A 651 15.63 21.54 25.98
C PHE A 651 14.19 21.70 25.46
N GLY A 652 13.36 22.55 26.06
CA GLY A 652 11.95 22.74 25.67
C GLY A 652 11.73 23.26 24.23
N ASP A 653 12.81 23.67 23.55
CA ASP A 653 12.89 24.06 22.14
C ASP A 653 13.59 23.02 21.24
N ASP A 654 14.09 21.91 21.78
CA ASP A 654 14.78 20.83 21.07
C ASP A 654 13.81 19.69 20.75
N MET A 655 13.45 19.55 19.46
CA MET A 655 12.41 18.62 18.99
C MET A 655 12.69 17.15 19.35
N PRO A 656 13.84 16.54 19.00
CA PRO A 656 14.18 15.17 19.40
C PRO A 656 13.98 14.86 20.90
N VAL A 657 14.36 15.78 21.78
CA VAL A 657 14.20 15.60 23.23
C VAL A 657 12.74 15.75 23.65
N CYS A 658 12.06 16.78 23.14
CA CYS A 658 10.66 17.05 23.48
C CYS A 658 9.74 15.93 23.02
N GLU A 659 10.00 15.28 21.88
CA GLU A 659 9.25 14.10 21.42
C GLU A 659 9.29 12.95 22.45
N GLN A 660 10.49 12.61 22.95
CA GLN A 660 10.64 11.52 23.92
C GLN A 660 10.09 11.90 25.31
N LEU A 661 10.22 13.16 25.70
CA LEU A 661 9.59 13.66 26.91
C LEU A 661 8.05 13.68 26.81
N GLY A 662 7.54 14.04 25.64
CA GLY A 662 6.12 13.95 25.31
C GLY A 662 5.60 12.51 25.37
N LYS A 663 6.39 11.54 24.90
CA LYS A 663 6.10 10.11 25.05
C LYS A 663 6.00 9.70 26.51
N CYS A 664 6.92 10.15 27.38
CA CYS A 664 6.83 9.94 28.83
C CYS A 664 5.50 10.48 29.40
N PHE A 665 5.14 11.72 29.09
CA PHE A 665 3.90 12.34 29.58
C PHE A 665 2.64 11.63 29.06
N LYS A 666 2.62 11.28 27.78
CA LYS A 666 1.55 10.50 27.15
C LYS A 666 1.39 9.15 27.84
N ASN A 667 2.48 8.44 28.12
CA ASN A 667 2.44 7.16 28.82
C ASN A 667 1.95 7.34 30.27
N CYS A 668 2.41 8.35 31.02
CA CYS A 668 1.88 8.65 32.36
C CYS A 668 0.35 8.86 32.38
N VAL A 669 -0.17 9.65 31.43
CA VAL A 669 -1.60 9.94 31.32
C VAL A 669 -2.40 8.66 31.02
N GLN A 670 -1.96 7.86 30.04
CA GLN A 670 -2.71 6.68 29.60
C GLN A 670 -2.58 5.47 30.54
N SER A 671 -1.40 5.26 31.11
CA SER A 671 -1.11 4.14 32.01
C SER A 671 -1.78 4.31 33.37
N TYR A 672 -1.74 5.51 33.95
CA TYR A 672 -2.17 5.75 35.34
C TYR A 672 -3.53 6.44 35.47
N LYS A 673 -4.07 6.99 34.37
CA LYS A 673 -5.45 7.48 34.26
C LYS A 673 -5.84 8.39 35.43
N LEU A 674 -6.91 8.06 36.16
CA LEU A 674 -7.42 8.85 37.28
C LEU A 674 -6.45 8.97 38.46
N HIS A 675 -5.51 8.03 38.64
CA HIS A 675 -4.48 8.14 39.68
C HIS A 675 -3.47 9.25 39.40
N PHE A 676 -3.34 9.68 38.14
CA PHE A 676 -2.44 10.77 37.74
C PHE A 676 -3.05 12.17 37.90
N LEU A 677 -4.34 12.28 38.26
CA LEU A 677 -5.02 13.57 38.46
C LEU A 677 -4.26 14.58 39.36
N PRO A 678 -3.57 14.18 40.45
CA PRO A 678 -2.83 15.14 41.28
C PRO A 678 -1.69 15.88 40.56
N LEU A 679 -1.06 15.24 39.57
CA LEU A 679 0.06 15.81 38.79
C LEU A 679 -0.42 16.49 37.50
N LEU A 680 -1.67 16.26 37.09
CA LEU A 680 -2.22 16.77 35.85
C LEU A 680 -2.17 18.32 35.74
N PRO A 681 -2.47 19.12 36.78
CA PRO A 681 -2.36 20.58 36.70
C PRO A 681 -0.94 21.05 36.37
N GLN A 682 0.06 20.42 36.97
CA GLN A 682 1.47 20.72 36.74
C GLN A 682 1.89 20.37 35.32
N LEU A 683 1.47 19.20 34.82
CA LEU A 683 1.69 18.81 33.43
C LEU A 683 1.07 19.82 32.46
N ILE A 684 -0.19 20.19 32.69
CA ILE A 684 -0.93 21.15 31.86
C ILE A 684 -0.21 22.51 31.78
N GLU A 685 0.29 23.02 32.90
CA GLU A 685 1.06 24.27 32.94
C GLU A 685 2.35 24.15 32.12
N ARG A 686 3.09 23.04 32.30
CA ARG A 686 4.35 22.80 31.61
C ARG A 686 4.21 22.64 30.10
N ILE A 687 3.23 21.86 29.61
CA ILE A 687 3.01 21.70 28.17
C ILE A 687 2.52 22.99 27.51
N THR A 688 1.75 23.81 28.25
CA THR A 688 1.26 25.10 27.75
C THR A 688 2.43 26.09 27.62
N SER A 689 3.27 26.19 28.66
CA SER A 689 4.48 27.02 28.65
C SER A 689 5.50 26.57 27.59
N GLY A 690 5.69 25.25 27.45
CA GLY A 690 6.54 24.66 26.42
C GLY A 690 6.06 25.03 25.02
N PHE A 691 4.76 24.87 24.74
CA PHE A 691 4.17 25.24 23.45
C PHE A 691 4.26 26.74 23.17
N GLU A 692 4.03 27.59 24.17
CA GLU A 692 4.16 29.04 24.05
C GLU A 692 5.59 29.45 23.67
N CYS A 693 6.59 28.84 24.31
CA CYS A 693 8.00 29.12 24.05
C CYS A 693 8.45 28.62 22.67
N SER A 694 8.22 27.34 22.34
CA SER A 694 8.85 26.70 21.17
C SER A 694 7.93 26.50 19.97
N GLY A 695 6.62 26.36 20.19
CA GLY A 695 5.65 26.06 19.13
C GLY A 695 5.74 24.64 18.57
N LEU A 696 6.34 23.68 19.28
CA LEU A 696 6.46 22.28 18.84
C LEU A 696 5.13 21.52 18.96
N SER A 697 4.82 20.64 18.00
CA SER A 697 3.53 19.92 17.93
C SER A 697 3.32 18.90 19.06
N VAL A 698 4.40 18.32 19.60
CA VAL A 698 4.35 17.34 20.69
C VAL A 698 3.52 17.78 21.91
N TYR A 699 3.52 19.07 22.23
CA TYR A 699 2.73 19.59 23.34
C TYR A 699 1.21 19.54 23.06
N LEU A 700 0.81 19.75 21.81
CA LEU A 700 -0.57 19.57 21.35
C LEU A 700 -0.94 18.08 21.32
N TYR A 701 0.00 17.22 20.92
CA TYR A 701 -0.17 15.77 21.00
C TYR A 701 -0.42 15.29 22.44
N VAL A 702 0.34 15.77 23.43
CA VAL A 702 0.11 15.44 24.84
C VAL A 702 -1.23 16.01 25.32
N ALA A 703 -1.58 17.25 24.95
CA ALA A 703 -2.89 17.81 25.25
C ALA A 703 -4.05 16.98 24.67
N HIS A 704 -3.88 16.43 23.46
CA HIS A 704 -4.85 15.52 22.85
C HIS A 704 -5.07 14.28 23.72
N LYS A 705 -4.00 13.67 24.25
CA LYS A 705 -4.13 12.52 25.17
C LYS A 705 -4.83 12.88 26.47
N ILE A 706 -4.54 14.06 27.03
CA ILE A 706 -5.22 14.57 28.22
C ILE A 706 -6.73 14.70 27.98
N VAL A 707 -7.14 15.35 26.88
CA VAL A 707 -8.57 15.50 26.55
C VAL A 707 -9.22 14.13 26.35
N LYS A 708 -8.53 13.21 25.68
CA LYS A 708 -9.02 11.85 25.44
C LYS A 708 -9.29 11.07 26.73
N GLU A 709 -8.37 11.13 27.68
CA GLU A 709 -8.47 10.34 28.93
C GLU A 709 -9.43 10.99 29.94
N TYR A 710 -9.36 12.31 30.11
CA TYR A 710 -10.04 13.00 31.21
C TYR A 710 -11.33 13.71 30.80
N GLY A 711 -11.59 13.93 29.51
CA GLY A 711 -12.76 14.70 29.03
C GLY A 711 -14.10 14.14 29.49
N SER A 712 -14.21 12.81 29.63
CA SER A 712 -15.42 12.11 30.09
C SER A 712 -15.54 12.01 31.62
N GLY A 713 -14.58 12.54 32.38
CA GLY A 713 -14.48 12.38 33.84
C GLY A 713 -15.43 13.23 34.68
N GLY A 714 -16.54 13.70 34.10
CA GLY A 714 -17.51 14.59 34.75
C GLY A 714 -17.30 16.09 34.45
N PRO A 715 -18.18 16.97 34.97
CA PRO A 715 -18.22 18.38 34.58
C PRO A 715 -16.95 19.17 34.91
N GLU A 716 -16.30 18.88 36.05
CA GLU A 716 -15.07 19.57 36.46
C GLU A 716 -13.89 19.22 35.54
N ASN A 717 -13.73 17.94 35.20
CA ASN A 717 -12.68 17.50 34.26
C ASN A 717 -12.94 18.02 32.85
N ALA A 718 -14.19 17.99 32.39
CA ALA A 718 -14.59 18.57 31.10
C ALA A 718 -14.25 20.08 31.03
N ALA A 719 -14.51 20.82 32.10
CA ALA A 719 -14.15 22.24 32.19
C ALA A 719 -12.63 22.45 32.18
N GLY A 720 -11.85 21.61 32.89
CA GLY A 720 -10.39 21.64 32.87
C GLY A 720 -9.80 21.35 31.48
N CYS A 721 -10.30 20.32 30.79
CA CYS A 721 -9.92 19.98 29.42
C CYS A 721 -10.27 21.10 28.44
N PHE A 722 -11.44 21.74 28.59
CA PHE A 722 -11.78 22.89 27.78
C PHE A 722 -10.84 24.07 28.02
N GLY A 723 -10.53 24.41 29.28
CA GLY A 723 -9.58 25.48 29.60
C GLY A 723 -8.16 25.21 29.10
N LEU A 724 -7.75 23.95 28.96
CA LEU A 724 -6.52 23.57 28.26
C LEU A 724 -6.62 23.88 26.75
N VAL A 725 -7.71 23.47 26.09
CA VAL A 725 -7.93 23.74 24.65
C VAL A 725 -8.02 25.24 24.37
N GLU A 726 -8.63 26.04 25.25
CA GLU A 726 -8.67 27.50 25.11
C GLU A 726 -7.26 28.11 25.12
N ARG A 727 -6.41 27.69 26.06
CA ARG A 727 -5.01 28.17 26.12
C ARG A 727 -4.18 27.71 24.93
N MET A 728 -4.28 26.44 24.55
CA MET A 728 -3.58 25.92 23.37
C MET A 728 -4.01 26.62 22.08
N SER A 729 -5.30 26.92 21.94
CA SER A 729 -5.82 27.66 20.78
C SER A 729 -5.33 29.11 20.76
N ALA A 730 -5.29 29.79 21.90
CA ALA A 730 -4.74 31.15 21.99
C ALA A 730 -3.27 31.20 21.54
N ILE A 731 -2.45 30.24 22.01
CA ILE A 731 -1.04 30.12 21.60
C ILE A 731 -0.94 29.78 20.11
N MET A 732 -1.72 28.81 19.61
CA MET A 732 -1.71 28.42 18.21
C MET A 732 -2.03 29.61 17.30
N PHE A 733 -3.05 30.40 17.62
CA PHE A 733 -3.38 31.59 16.82
C PHE A 733 -2.33 32.71 16.95
N SER A 734 -1.67 32.85 18.09
CA SER A 734 -0.51 33.74 18.21
C SER A 734 0.62 33.30 17.27
N LYS A 735 0.97 32.01 17.25
CA LYS A 735 2.01 31.47 16.36
C LYS A 735 1.61 31.56 14.88
N ALA A 736 0.33 31.35 14.57
CA ALA A 736 -0.24 31.54 13.23
C ALA A 736 -0.13 32.97 12.70
N SER A 737 -0.01 33.96 13.60
CA SER A 737 0.23 35.35 13.21
C SER A 737 1.70 35.62 12.86
N GLU A 738 2.61 34.77 13.32
CA GLU A 738 4.06 34.87 13.09
C GLU A 738 4.52 34.02 11.89
N LYS A 739 3.95 32.82 11.72
CA LYS A 739 4.31 31.84 10.68
C LYS A 739 3.07 31.40 9.90
N GLN A 740 3.24 31.03 8.63
CA GLN A 740 2.16 30.47 7.83
C GLN A 740 1.92 29.00 8.17
N PHE A 741 0.69 28.51 7.97
CA PHE A 741 0.35 27.10 8.20
C PHE A 741 1.19 26.14 7.35
N GLN A 742 1.60 26.56 6.15
CA GLN A 742 2.48 25.76 5.27
C GLN A 742 3.85 25.51 5.89
N ASP A 743 4.32 26.39 6.80
CA ASP A 743 5.62 26.26 7.46
C ASP A 743 5.57 25.44 8.77
N MET A 744 4.38 25.00 9.19
CA MET A 744 4.15 24.22 10.43
C MET A 744 3.03 23.16 10.27
N PRO A 745 3.12 22.27 9.28
CA PRO A 745 2.06 21.29 9.00
C PRO A 745 1.84 20.30 10.15
N ASP A 746 2.90 19.90 10.85
CA ASP A 746 2.88 19.05 12.04
C ASP A 746 2.06 19.66 13.20
N VAL A 747 2.29 20.95 13.49
CA VAL A 747 1.55 21.70 14.51
C VAL A 747 0.07 21.82 14.13
N VAL A 748 -0.22 22.07 12.85
CA VAL A 748 -1.60 22.14 12.35
C VAL A 748 -2.29 20.78 12.45
N ASP A 749 -1.61 19.69 12.10
CA ASP A 749 -2.12 18.32 12.24
C ASP A 749 -2.55 18.04 13.68
N ASP A 750 -1.61 18.13 14.64
CA ASP A 750 -1.87 17.82 16.04
C ASP A 750 -2.90 18.77 16.67
N TYR A 751 -2.93 20.05 16.28
CA TYR A 751 -3.95 20.99 16.72
C TYR A 751 -5.35 20.55 16.29
N PHE A 752 -5.57 20.24 15.01
CA PHE A 752 -6.88 19.82 14.54
C PHE A 752 -7.27 18.42 15.05
N ARG A 753 -6.31 17.54 15.35
CA ARG A 753 -6.58 16.29 16.08
C ARG A 753 -7.10 16.55 17.49
N LEU A 754 -6.45 17.46 18.25
CA LEU A 754 -6.90 17.88 19.58
C LEU A 754 -8.33 18.43 19.55
N ILE A 755 -8.61 19.36 18.62
CA ILE A 755 -9.96 19.94 18.46
C ILE A 755 -10.99 18.88 18.09
N THR A 756 -10.65 17.99 17.15
CA THR A 756 -11.55 16.92 16.71
C THR A 756 -11.87 15.94 17.84
N GLU A 757 -10.89 15.60 18.67
CA GLU A 757 -11.11 14.75 19.86
C GLU A 757 -12.03 15.43 20.86
N MET A 758 -11.82 16.74 21.11
CA MET A 758 -12.69 17.50 22.00
C MET A 758 -14.15 17.50 21.50
N LEU A 759 -14.37 17.68 20.20
CA LEU A 759 -15.70 17.63 19.59
C LEU A 759 -16.35 16.24 19.70
N LYS A 760 -15.57 15.15 19.78
CA LYS A 760 -16.10 13.80 19.95
C LYS A 760 -16.50 13.52 21.39
N ILE A 761 -15.76 14.03 22.36
CA ILE A 761 -15.92 13.69 23.79
C ILE A 761 -16.81 14.70 24.53
N ILE A 762 -16.52 16.00 24.39
CA ILE A 762 -17.21 17.10 25.08
C ILE A 762 -17.59 18.23 24.09
N PRO A 763 -18.44 17.94 23.07
CA PRO A 763 -18.77 18.89 22.00
C PRO A 763 -19.38 20.20 22.49
N THR A 764 -20.25 20.14 23.50
CA THR A 764 -21.05 21.29 23.93
C THR A 764 -20.19 22.48 24.40
N ASN A 765 -19.13 22.21 25.17
CA ASN A 765 -18.24 23.26 25.69
C ASN A 765 -17.57 24.07 24.56
N LEU A 766 -17.12 23.39 23.51
CA LEU A 766 -16.48 24.05 22.38
C LEU A 766 -17.50 24.72 21.46
N ILE A 767 -18.62 24.05 21.15
CA ILE A 767 -19.62 24.54 20.19
C ILE A 767 -20.31 25.81 20.69
N GLN A 768 -20.59 25.88 21.99
CA GLN A 768 -21.24 27.05 22.58
C GLN A 768 -20.25 28.19 22.91
N SER A 769 -18.95 27.96 22.71
CA SER A 769 -17.91 28.96 22.90
C SER A 769 -17.70 29.80 21.63
N PRO A 770 -17.41 31.11 21.75
CA PRO A 770 -17.00 31.94 20.61
C PRO A 770 -15.69 31.46 19.96
N LEU A 771 -14.91 30.62 20.66
CA LEU A 771 -13.67 30.03 20.14
C LEU A 771 -13.92 29.21 18.87
N LEU A 772 -15.05 28.51 18.75
CA LEU A 772 -15.37 27.68 17.58
C LEU A 772 -15.29 28.48 16.27
N ALA A 773 -15.79 29.73 16.26
CA ALA A 773 -15.76 30.56 15.06
C ALA A 773 -14.31 30.86 14.62
N SER A 774 -13.41 31.10 15.57
CA SER A 774 -11.99 31.36 15.28
C SER A 774 -11.29 30.10 14.75
N ILE A 775 -11.57 28.95 15.36
CA ILE A 775 -11.06 27.65 14.89
C ILE A 775 -11.59 27.32 13.50
N PHE A 776 -12.87 27.58 13.24
CA PHE A 776 -13.47 27.38 11.93
C PHE A 776 -12.75 28.23 10.87
N GLN A 777 -12.45 29.50 11.16
CA GLN A 777 -11.70 30.36 10.22
C GLN A 777 -10.26 29.88 10.03
N GLY A 778 -9.58 29.46 11.09
CA GLY A 778 -8.25 28.84 11.00
C GLY A 778 -8.26 27.59 10.11
N GLY A 779 -9.29 26.74 10.25
CA GLY A 779 -9.46 25.56 9.41
C GLY A 779 -9.58 25.88 7.92
N LEU A 780 -10.18 27.02 7.55
CA LEU A 780 -10.31 27.40 6.14
C LEU A 780 -8.95 27.65 5.50
N VAL A 781 -8.03 28.22 6.27
CA VAL A 781 -6.62 28.39 5.86
C VAL A 781 -5.96 27.01 5.72
N GLY A 782 -6.18 26.11 6.68
CA GLY A 782 -5.64 24.74 6.68
C GLY A 782 -6.11 23.87 5.51
N LEU A 783 -7.27 24.14 4.92
CA LEU A 783 -7.75 23.42 3.74
C LEU A 783 -6.90 23.67 2.48
N SER A 784 -6.00 24.66 2.49
CA SER A 784 -5.09 24.95 1.37
C SER A 784 -3.67 24.38 1.59
N LEU A 785 -3.51 23.43 2.52
CA LEU A 785 -2.23 22.78 2.80
C LEU A 785 -1.90 21.71 1.76
N ASP A 786 -0.62 21.64 1.39
CA ASP A 786 -0.08 20.61 0.49
C ASP A 786 0.27 19.31 1.24
N GLU A 787 0.59 19.39 2.54
CA GLU A 787 0.93 18.23 3.37
C GLU A 787 -0.33 17.40 3.67
N LYS A 788 -0.26 16.09 3.40
CA LYS A 788 -1.42 15.19 3.35
C LYS A 788 -2.04 14.95 4.73
N ASN A 789 -1.24 14.78 5.77
CA ASN A 789 -1.72 14.43 7.10
C ASN A 789 -2.44 15.61 7.77
N ALA A 790 -1.82 16.79 7.72
CA ALA A 790 -2.37 18.04 8.23
C ALA A 790 -3.67 18.41 7.52
N LEU A 791 -3.70 18.32 6.18
CA LEU A 791 -4.94 18.50 5.42
C LEU A 791 -6.00 17.48 5.83
N GLY A 792 -5.63 16.20 5.98
CA GLY A 792 -6.50 15.13 6.46
C GLY A 792 -7.14 15.44 7.82
N SER A 793 -6.38 15.97 8.78
CA SER A 793 -6.90 16.35 10.10
C SER A 793 -7.81 17.57 10.08
N VAL A 794 -7.52 18.57 9.24
CA VAL A 794 -8.44 19.72 9.02
C VAL A 794 -9.75 19.23 8.40
N VAL A 795 -9.69 18.34 7.42
CA VAL A 795 -10.85 17.71 6.78
C VAL A 795 -11.66 16.90 7.80
N ALA A 796 -11.00 16.12 8.67
CA ALA A 796 -11.63 15.36 9.74
C ALA A 796 -12.34 16.27 10.76
N PHE A 797 -11.77 17.42 11.10
CA PHE A 797 -12.41 18.44 11.94
C PHE A 797 -13.74 18.92 11.35
N TYR A 798 -13.75 19.32 10.06
CA TYR A 798 -14.99 19.77 9.42
C TYR A 798 -16.01 18.67 9.26
N ARG A 799 -15.55 17.43 9.00
CA ARG A 799 -16.42 16.26 8.97
C ARG A 799 -17.10 16.04 10.32
N GLN A 800 -16.34 16.13 11.43
CA GLN A 800 -16.90 16.00 12.77
C GLN A 800 -17.93 17.10 13.07
N LEU A 801 -17.69 18.35 12.65
CA LEU A 801 -18.67 19.42 12.76
C LEU A 801 -19.95 19.14 11.95
N LEU A 802 -19.79 18.67 10.71
CA LEU A 802 -20.95 18.29 9.87
C LEU A 802 -21.73 17.13 10.49
N ASP A 803 -21.06 16.13 11.05
CA ASP A 803 -21.72 15.00 11.72
C ASP A 803 -22.56 15.46 12.92
N ILE A 804 -22.14 16.52 13.63
CA ILE A 804 -22.94 17.16 14.68
C ILE A 804 -24.13 17.95 14.10
N ALA A 805 -23.97 18.58 12.94
CA ALA A 805 -25.01 19.37 12.29
C ALA A 805 -26.07 18.51 11.56
N VAL A 806 -25.75 17.27 11.19
CA VAL A 806 -26.72 16.35 10.56
C VAL A 806 -27.83 16.03 11.56
N PRO A 807 -29.11 16.28 11.21
CA PRO A 807 -30.23 15.89 12.06
C PRO A 807 -30.21 14.38 12.27
N VAL A 808 -30.09 13.94 13.52
CA VAL A 808 -30.17 12.53 13.88
C VAL A 808 -31.59 12.05 13.59
N ASN A 809 -31.78 11.22 12.57
CA ASN A 809 -33.01 10.42 12.48
C ASN A 809 -33.14 9.64 13.79
N HIS A 810 -34.25 9.81 14.51
CA HIS A 810 -34.53 9.26 15.86
C HIS A 810 -34.45 7.73 15.98
N HIS A 811 -33.27 7.14 15.76
CA HIS A 811 -32.99 5.71 15.95
C HIS A 811 -31.89 5.46 16.99
N ARG A 812 -31.36 6.51 17.64
CA ARG A 812 -30.52 6.40 18.87
C ARG A 812 -31.30 6.71 20.16
N ALA A 813 -32.62 6.81 20.09
CA ALA A 813 -33.48 7.27 21.19
C ALA A 813 -33.92 6.15 22.16
N SER A 814 -33.09 5.15 22.46
CA SER A 814 -33.40 4.20 23.53
C SER A 814 -32.77 4.56 24.89
N ASP A 815 -31.64 5.28 24.93
CA ASP A 815 -30.85 5.38 26.17
C ASP A 815 -30.31 6.79 26.55
N SER A 816 -30.60 7.85 25.79
CA SER A 816 -30.13 9.22 26.11
C SER A 816 -31.16 10.06 26.88
N SER A 817 -30.69 10.91 27.79
CA SER A 817 -31.56 11.74 28.62
C SER A 817 -32.20 12.90 27.81
N VAL A 818 -33.38 13.38 28.24
CA VAL A 818 -34.09 14.50 27.58
C VAL A 818 -33.23 15.77 27.48
N ALA A 819 -32.34 16.00 28.45
CA ALA A 819 -31.43 17.14 28.48
C ALA A 819 -30.30 17.01 27.45
N GLU A 820 -29.79 15.80 27.21
CA GLU A 820 -28.75 15.53 26.20
C GLU A 820 -29.30 15.74 24.78
N SER A 821 -30.54 15.33 24.52
CA SER A 821 -31.20 15.56 23.23
C SER A 821 -31.39 17.05 22.95
N ALA A 822 -31.80 17.84 23.94
CA ALA A 822 -31.99 19.28 23.78
C ALA A 822 -30.65 20.02 23.53
N ALA A 823 -29.58 19.62 24.24
CA ALA A 823 -28.25 20.18 24.01
C ALA A 823 -27.70 19.81 22.61
N ALA A 824 -27.95 18.58 22.14
CA ALA A 824 -27.56 18.16 20.80
C ALA A 824 -28.28 18.96 19.70
N ASP A 825 -29.58 19.20 19.83
CA ASP A 825 -30.34 20.02 18.89
C ASP A 825 -29.84 21.47 18.87
N GLN A 826 -29.53 22.05 20.04
CA GLN A 826 -28.94 23.38 20.13
C GLN A 826 -27.57 23.44 19.45
N ASN A 827 -26.72 22.45 19.69
CA ASN A 827 -25.39 22.36 19.07
C ASN A 827 -25.49 22.24 17.54
N ALA A 828 -26.39 21.39 17.04
CA ALA A 828 -26.63 21.23 15.60
C ALA A 828 -27.06 22.54 14.95
N ASN A 829 -27.92 23.32 15.61
CA ASN A 829 -28.35 24.63 15.13
C ASN A 829 -27.19 25.64 15.07
N ILE A 830 -26.33 25.69 16.10
CA ILE A 830 -25.16 26.58 16.12
C ILE A 830 -24.21 26.25 14.98
N VAL A 831 -23.86 24.97 14.80
CA VAL A 831 -22.95 24.54 13.73
C VAL A 831 -23.55 24.77 12.34
N THR A 832 -24.85 24.49 12.16
CA THR A 832 -25.56 24.78 10.90
C THR A 832 -25.54 26.27 10.56
N GLN A 833 -25.73 27.13 11.56
CA GLN A 833 -25.67 28.58 11.35
C GLN A 833 -24.25 29.04 10.96
N LEU A 834 -23.21 28.47 11.59
CA LEU A 834 -21.82 28.75 11.24
C LEU A 834 -21.49 28.35 9.80
N PHE A 835 -21.96 27.18 9.35
CA PHE A 835 -21.83 26.78 7.94
C PHE A 835 -22.67 27.65 7.00
N ARG A 836 -23.80 28.23 7.44
CA ARG A 836 -24.55 29.18 6.62
C ARG A 836 -23.79 30.49 6.44
N GLU A 837 -23.09 30.95 7.48
CA GLU A 837 -22.31 32.20 7.45
C GLU A 837 -21.00 32.06 6.65
N CYS A 838 -20.28 30.95 6.82
CA CYS A 838 -18.96 30.73 6.22
C CYS A 838 -18.96 29.77 5.02
N GLY A 839 -20.11 29.20 4.67
CA GLY A 839 -20.22 28.07 3.75
C GLY A 839 -19.84 28.39 2.31
N SER A 840 -20.06 29.62 1.84
CA SER A 840 -19.64 30.03 0.49
C SER A 840 -18.11 29.95 0.32
N THR A 841 -17.36 30.48 1.28
CA THR A 841 -15.89 30.43 1.31
C THR A 841 -15.40 29.00 1.47
N PHE A 842 -15.98 28.25 2.41
CA PHE A 842 -15.65 26.84 2.64
C PHE A 842 -15.85 25.98 1.39
N PHE A 843 -17.01 26.10 0.74
CA PHE A 843 -17.35 25.36 -0.47
C PHE A 843 -16.39 25.73 -1.61
N ASN A 844 -16.08 27.02 -1.77
CA ASN A 844 -15.12 27.50 -2.77
C ASN A 844 -13.73 26.87 -2.58
N ILE A 845 -13.16 26.91 -1.38
CA ILE A 845 -11.83 26.37 -1.09
C ILE A 845 -11.77 24.87 -1.40
N LEU A 846 -12.75 24.11 -0.90
CA LEU A 846 -12.83 22.67 -1.16
C LEU A 846 -12.98 22.36 -2.65
N PHE A 847 -13.85 23.09 -3.35
CA PHE A 847 -14.06 22.90 -4.78
C PHE A 847 -12.79 23.23 -5.58
N GLN A 848 -12.10 24.34 -5.26
CA GLN A 848 -10.82 24.70 -5.87
C GLN A 848 -9.75 23.63 -5.60
N GLY A 849 -9.63 23.14 -4.36
CA GLY A 849 -8.73 22.04 -4.02
C GLY A 849 -9.03 20.77 -4.81
N LEU A 850 -10.31 20.39 -4.90
CA LEU A 850 -10.77 19.25 -5.69
C LEU A 850 -10.43 19.37 -7.17
N ILE A 851 -10.40 20.56 -7.77
CA ILE A 851 -10.11 20.71 -9.20
C ILE A 851 -8.63 20.96 -9.51
N SER A 852 -7.82 21.41 -8.55
CA SER A 852 -6.43 21.85 -8.81
C SER A 852 -5.36 20.98 -8.15
N HIS A 853 -5.29 20.90 -6.82
CA HIS A 853 -4.08 20.45 -6.10
C HIS A 853 -4.27 19.30 -5.09
N TYR A 854 -5.48 18.98 -4.62
CA TYR A 854 -5.67 17.86 -3.69
C TYR A 854 -5.23 16.51 -4.27
N ASN A 855 -4.63 15.62 -3.46
CA ASN A 855 -4.30 14.27 -3.91
C ASN A 855 -5.56 13.43 -4.22
N TRP A 856 -5.46 12.43 -5.09
CA TRP A 856 -6.56 11.53 -5.44
C TRP A 856 -7.14 10.80 -4.22
N ASP A 857 -6.33 10.52 -3.21
CA ASP A 857 -6.75 9.79 -2.01
C ASP A 857 -7.77 10.55 -1.15
N ILE A 858 -7.69 11.89 -1.11
CA ILE A 858 -8.56 12.74 -0.27
C ILE A 858 -9.83 13.21 -0.99
N ILE A 859 -9.86 13.14 -2.33
CA ILE A 859 -11.01 13.55 -3.15
C ILE A 859 -12.32 12.85 -2.71
N PRO A 860 -12.35 11.52 -2.47
CA PRO A 860 -13.57 10.84 -2.04
C PRO A 860 -14.12 11.39 -0.73
N GLU A 861 -13.25 11.76 0.20
CA GLU A 861 -13.63 12.30 1.51
C GLU A 861 -14.15 13.73 1.40
N VAL A 862 -13.46 14.60 0.67
CA VAL A 862 -13.91 15.98 0.42
C VAL A 862 -15.22 16.00 -0.37
N ALA A 863 -15.39 15.13 -1.36
CA ALA A 863 -16.66 14.97 -2.07
C ALA A 863 -17.79 14.50 -1.14
N SER A 864 -17.47 13.70 -0.12
CA SER A 864 -18.43 13.30 0.91
C SER A 864 -18.82 14.49 1.80
N ILE A 865 -17.86 15.34 2.19
CA ILE A 865 -18.10 16.58 2.96
C ILE A 865 -19.03 17.51 2.19
N LEU A 866 -18.75 17.77 0.90
CA LEU A 866 -19.62 18.62 0.07
C LEU A 866 -21.02 18.01 -0.10
N LYS A 867 -21.12 16.68 -0.21
CA LYS A 867 -22.41 15.99 -0.23
C LYS A 867 -23.17 16.15 1.08
N THR A 868 -22.52 16.01 2.24
CA THR A 868 -23.16 16.22 3.55
C THR A 868 -23.57 17.68 3.75
N LEU A 869 -22.75 18.63 3.31
CA LEU A 869 -23.09 20.05 3.31
C LEU A 869 -24.34 20.33 2.46
N SER A 870 -24.44 19.74 1.26
CA SER A 870 -25.63 19.81 0.42
C SER A 870 -26.87 19.14 1.02
N GLN A 871 -26.70 18.20 1.95
CA GLN A 871 -27.82 17.61 2.71
C GLN A 871 -28.36 18.59 3.76
N ILE A 872 -27.47 19.34 4.42
CA ILE A 872 -27.83 20.28 5.50
C ILE A 872 -28.35 21.60 4.91
N LEU A 873 -27.71 22.13 3.87
CA LEU A 873 -27.99 23.43 3.23
C LEU A 873 -28.24 23.29 1.72
N PRO A 874 -29.30 22.59 1.28
CA PRO A 874 -29.50 22.23 -0.12
C PRO A 874 -29.72 23.42 -1.07
N LYS A 875 -30.30 24.53 -0.57
CA LYS A 875 -30.53 25.72 -1.38
C LYS A 875 -29.21 26.47 -1.58
N GLU A 876 -28.53 26.78 -0.49
CA GLU A 876 -27.28 27.51 -0.48
C GLU A 876 -26.17 26.75 -1.24
N SER A 877 -26.06 25.42 -1.04
CA SER A 877 -25.08 24.59 -1.76
C SER A 877 -25.29 24.59 -3.27
N SER A 878 -26.55 24.62 -3.71
CA SER A 878 -26.91 24.69 -5.13
C SER A 878 -26.54 26.05 -5.74
N GLU A 879 -26.68 27.14 -4.97
CA GLU A 879 -26.25 28.47 -5.41
C GLU A 879 -24.73 28.58 -5.51
N TRP A 880 -24.00 28.02 -4.53
CA TRP A 880 -22.54 28.03 -4.52
C TRP A 880 -21.95 27.25 -5.69
N ILE A 881 -22.42 26.01 -5.96
CA ILE A 881 -21.89 25.22 -7.07
C ILE A 881 -22.15 25.88 -8.43
N VAL A 882 -23.31 26.52 -8.62
CA VAL A 882 -23.64 27.27 -9.83
C VAL A 882 -22.65 28.41 -10.02
N PHE A 883 -22.44 29.23 -8.99
CA PHE A 883 -21.47 30.33 -9.05
C PHE A 883 -20.06 29.83 -9.39
N MET A 884 -19.61 28.76 -8.74
CA MET A 884 -18.26 28.21 -8.93
C MET A 884 -18.03 27.70 -10.36
N VAL A 885 -18.94 26.90 -10.90
CA VAL A 885 -18.77 26.30 -12.23
C VAL A 885 -18.90 27.34 -13.34
N THR A 886 -19.79 28.32 -13.19
CA THR A 886 -19.94 29.41 -14.16
C THR A 886 -18.67 30.26 -14.26
N ASN A 887 -17.92 30.42 -13.16
CA ASN A 887 -16.68 31.21 -13.12
C ASN A 887 -15.44 30.47 -13.65
N ILE A 888 -15.53 29.16 -13.93
CA ILE A 888 -14.44 28.41 -14.57
C ILE A 888 -14.22 29.01 -15.99
N PRO A 889 -12.98 29.33 -16.43
CA PRO A 889 -12.74 29.84 -17.79
C PRO A 889 -13.20 28.84 -18.87
N GLU A 890 -13.79 29.33 -19.96
CA GLU A 890 -14.21 28.47 -21.09
C GLU A 890 -13.05 27.75 -21.78
N GLU A 891 -11.83 28.29 -21.66
CA GLU A 891 -10.58 27.68 -22.13
C GLU A 891 -10.33 26.31 -21.46
N THR A 892 -10.80 26.11 -20.23
CA THR A 892 -10.56 24.86 -19.46
C THR A 892 -11.68 23.83 -19.64
N ILE A 893 -12.95 24.24 -19.70
CA ILE A 893 -14.12 23.37 -19.96
C ILE A 893 -15.13 24.10 -20.86
N SER A 894 -15.71 23.38 -21.83
CA SER A 894 -16.75 23.89 -22.72
C SER A 894 -18.05 24.26 -21.99
N ALA A 895 -18.80 25.22 -22.53
CA ALA A 895 -20.07 25.68 -21.97
C ALA A 895 -21.11 24.54 -21.83
N ASN A 896 -21.16 23.60 -22.77
CA ASN A 896 -22.09 22.46 -22.73
C ASN A 896 -21.80 21.55 -21.53
N MET A 897 -20.54 21.21 -21.28
CA MET A 897 -20.17 20.33 -20.16
C MET A 897 -20.45 20.99 -18.80
N LYS A 898 -20.31 22.32 -18.70
CA LYS A 898 -20.73 23.08 -17.50
C LYS A 898 -22.23 22.99 -17.28
N ASN A 899 -23.02 23.21 -18.33
CA ASN A 899 -24.49 23.20 -18.25
C ASN A 899 -25.03 21.80 -17.91
N ASP A 900 -24.51 20.75 -18.55
CA ASP A 900 -24.92 19.36 -18.31
C ASP A 900 -24.63 18.93 -16.86
N PHE A 901 -23.44 19.30 -16.35
CA PHE A 901 -23.06 19.06 -14.96
C PHE A 901 -24.01 19.78 -14.00
N LEU A 902 -24.21 21.08 -14.18
CA LEU A 902 -25.04 21.90 -13.30
C LEU A 902 -26.48 21.40 -13.27
N GLN A 903 -27.06 21.05 -14.43
CA GLN A 903 -28.40 20.50 -14.51
C GLN A 903 -28.51 19.18 -13.74
N SER A 904 -27.53 18.27 -13.93
CA SER A 904 -27.52 16.96 -13.29
C SER A 904 -27.30 17.03 -11.78
N TYR A 905 -26.40 17.90 -11.32
CA TYR A 905 -26.08 18.08 -9.91
C TYR A 905 -27.23 18.75 -9.15
N VAL A 906 -27.77 19.86 -9.69
CA VAL A 906 -28.86 20.61 -9.04
C VAL A 906 -30.15 19.78 -8.99
N SER A 907 -30.48 19.03 -10.05
CA SER A 907 -31.60 18.07 -10.03
C SER A 907 -31.40 17.01 -8.94
N ALA A 908 -30.19 16.44 -8.83
CA ALA A 908 -29.92 15.43 -7.80
C ALA A 908 -30.05 15.97 -6.37
N VAL A 909 -29.66 17.23 -6.12
CA VAL A 909 -29.85 17.89 -4.81
C VAL A 909 -31.33 18.16 -4.53
N GLN A 910 -32.08 18.68 -5.51
CA GLN A 910 -33.52 18.96 -5.36
C GLN A 910 -34.34 17.68 -5.11
N GLU A 911 -34.00 16.59 -5.79
CA GLU A 911 -34.61 15.27 -5.63
C GLU A 911 -34.14 14.52 -4.37
N LYS A 912 -33.18 15.08 -3.62
CA LYS A 912 -32.53 14.44 -2.46
C LYS A 912 -31.83 13.13 -2.81
N HIS A 913 -31.38 12.96 -4.05
CA HIS A 913 -30.59 11.83 -4.53
C HIS A 913 -29.10 12.06 -4.26
N TRP A 914 -28.70 12.02 -2.98
CA TRP A 914 -27.37 12.41 -2.54
C TRP A 914 -26.21 11.57 -3.10
N ALA A 915 -26.44 10.28 -3.34
CA ALA A 915 -25.45 9.40 -3.97
C ALA A 915 -25.19 9.82 -5.42
N LYS A 916 -26.25 10.21 -6.15
CA LYS A 916 -26.16 10.74 -7.50
C LYS A 916 -25.43 12.08 -7.52
N ALA A 917 -25.73 12.99 -6.58
CA ALA A 917 -25.04 14.28 -6.46
C ALA A 917 -23.53 14.11 -6.23
N ARG A 918 -23.12 13.19 -5.34
CA ARG A 918 -21.70 12.88 -5.11
C ARG A 918 -21.03 12.31 -6.36
N ARG A 919 -21.68 11.34 -7.02
CA ARG A 919 -21.15 10.72 -8.25
C ARG A 919 -20.94 11.75 -9.36
N VAL A 920 -21.96 12.56 -9.64
CA VAL A 920 -21.90 13.62 -10.67
C VAL A 920 -20.76 14.60 -10.38
N LEU A 921 -20.55 14.98 -9.12
CA LEU A 921 -19.42 15.82 -8.70
C LEU A 921 -18.06 15.13 -8.93
N SER A 922 -17.92 13.88 -8.52
CA SER A 922 -16.70 13.10 -8.73
C SER A 922 -16.37 12.94 -10.22
N ASP A 923 -17.36 12.61 -11.04
CA ASP A 923 -17.19 12.44 -12.50
C ASP A 923 -16.73 13.75 -13.15
N PHE A 924 -17.31 14.88 -12.74
CA PHE A 924 -16.90 16.20 -13.21
C PHE A 924 -15.45 16.54 -12.82
N ILE A 925 -15.05 16.28 -11.57
CA ILE A 925 -13.68 16.54 -11.09
C ILE A 925 -12.66 15.70 -11.85
N VAL A 926 -12.97 14.41 -12.04
CA VAL A 926 -12.12 13.48 -12.80
C VAL A 926 -11.95 14.00 -14.23
N ALA A 927 -13.04 14.35 -14.90
CA ALA A 927 -12.99 14.87 -16.25
C ALA A 927 -12.24 16.22 -16.35
N TYR A 928 -12.43 17.12 -15.38
CA TYR A 928 -11.72 18.40 -15.33
C TYR A 928 -10.21 18.22 -15.17
N ARG A 929 -9.79 17.41 -14.19
CA ARG A 929 -8.38 17.19 -13.91
C ARG A 929 -7.69 16.45 -15.04
N ARG A 930 -8.32 15.41 -15.62
CA ARG A 930 -7.74 14.70 -16.77
C ARG A 930 -7.44 15.63 -17.94
N LYS A 931 -8.27 16.66 -18.14
CA LYS A 931 -8.07 17.67 -19.20
C LYS A 931 -6.99 18.71 -18.85
N ASN A 932 -6.83 19.07 -17.57
CA ASN A 932 -6.02 20.24 -17.15
C ASN A 932 -4.75 19.91 -16.34
N THR A 933 -4.56 18.68 -15.86
CA THR A 933 -3.37 18.25 -15.10
C THR A 933 -2.54 17.25 -15.90
N VAL A 934 -1.57 17.73 -16.68
CA VAL A 934 -0.54 16.89 -17.36
C VAL A 934 0.79 16.84 -16.56
N GLN A 935 0.82 17.33 -15.32
CA GLN A 935 2.10 17.66 -14.67
C GLN A 935 2.67 16.68 -13.63
N SER A 936 2.10 15.50 -13.34
CA SER A 936 2.60 14.68 -12.22
C SER A 936 2.72 13.15 -12.42
N ARG A 937 2.89 12.64 -13.65
CA ARG A 937 3.10 11.18 -13.87
C ARG A 937 4.29 10.85 -14.76
N LYS A 938 5.44 11.46 -14.47
CA LYS A 938 6.76 10.95 -14.83
C LYS A 938 7.66 11.03 -13.60
N GLU A 939 7.29 10.29 -12.57
CA GLU A 939 8.20 9.64 -11.64
C GLU A 939 7.74 8.19 -11.52
#